data_AF-A0A5A7PLW4-F1
#
_entry.id   AF-A0A5A7PLW4-F1
#
_cell.length_a   1.000
_cell.length_b   1.000
_cell.length_c   1.000
_cell.angle_alpha   90.00
_cell.angle_beta   90.00
_cell.angle_gamma   90.00
#
_symmetry.space_group_name_H-M   'P 1'
#
loop_
_entity.id
_entity.type
_entity.pdbx_description
1 polymer ?
#
loop_
_entity_poly.entity_id
_entity_poly.type
_entity_poly.pdbx_seq_one_letter_code
_entity_poly.pdbx_strand_id
1 'polypeptide(L)'
;MAPAGERQNSDELVTLICSESNGSDPVNPSEIVISTPEIGSWDLPSIISHKAVKIKADPNRQVGISSVINSENLYHLNRILENPIRGFVKLLIEKSSYFRGLLSGSFSEAGLSSLSIHWELGSFLSVIRAIFGCEVEISSDNFILLNESVFIGSVSWERMQAALFFGVDILLSKCQVWLDELTSSGGHQEPRLCLVSLIQIWKYGLEHANDFVQNFCTSYLARNFTWAISFNCYTDIPGKLLCSCIQHSDLTVDSEKHLCDAVLVWINANTANLEGWSSDDLCDKMRMCLLPLWFAAGKRRSRFFSKFAAEATRDILNLSRHPCTSLTDIFEDGSSNHLKIRLTKYSQKLEISGCPQLTTGLFLLSMLPPYNADMISRKIMKFSVNQANCIGDSFQVSQVLGQMLTFEAVQELDISNCPSFSLDSAIDCFSKSFPSLKSLRAAYYLNFKSTKLFRLVEKLPLLCNIDLTVDINPVIPAKVSVTSSSSALMPERSTKSLDVYNCCSIASLSYRSRPWVPSIIKLTLEGRTDLSDTDLLTISQICCSLSFVNIKGCTSLTDHVLALCSSNSSGTQQYEKQSLLMAHRLQTLHIGGCNGVTGKVLSALMSGADHLRSLCLREIQGVDDALYIFPGNALEMLDVSDTKVSAAAICHVIHKNTGLKSLRARGCRHLVQQEGEDEEQKLYSVLGNLCKLEEIELGWGFSFFSLEALKPAIKTLRSLCVGLGGSLAPDGLKQLTTICPMLETLTLYFQAISDSAITDIIKNLPGLQSLALCYCFGDISLLSFKFGMPNLRSLKLERVAPWMTNEDLGTLAENCANLVDLSLIGCTFLDSVPIFLQKTLDMRYMAFELIRCFKDNPKDNATFSLLSVSFVGAQDIISSGWPGLTSLHLEECGKITSDGIRSLLDCSALEDLTIRHTGRGLPQNFIIYAASKLPMLRKISLDVCDAREGDFDLPHFANRYFVSIVKIARCKLQKSSVEVRNMEARKTPVHKETLVLAWNSEKLARTVVKERL
;
A
#
# COMPACT_ATOMS: atom_id res chain seq x y z
N MET A 1 28.82 58.14 -73.26
CA MET A 1 28.95 59.16 -72.18
C MET A 1 27.59 59.85 -72.08
N ALA A 2 27.11 60.14 -70.86
CA ALA A 2 25.70 60.29 -70.43
C ALA A 2 25.12 58.98 -69.84
N PRO A 3 24.32 59.06 -68.75
CA PRO A 3 24.53 58.16 -67.61
C PRO A 3 23.54 57.00 -67.46
N ALA A 4 23.92 56.03 -66.63
CA ALA A 4 23.03 54.97 -66.17
C ALA A 4 21.92 55.55 -65.27
N GLY A 5 20.66 55.26 -65.61
CA GLY A 5 19.52 55.48 -64.72
C GLY A 5 19.30 54.26 -63.82
N GLU A 6 19.06 54.51 -62.55
CA GLU A 6 18.71 53.49 -61.56
C GLU A 6 17.41 52.78 -62.00
N ARG A 7 17.48 51.47 -62.24
CA ARG A 7 16.30 50.62 -62.07
C ARG A 7 16.20 50.33 -60.58
N GLN A 8 15.24 50.96 -59.91
CA GLN A 8 14.81 50.53 -58.60
C GLN A 8 14.40 49.06 -58.69
N ASN A 9 14.99 48.20 -57.86
CA ASN A 9 14.39 46.91 -57.56
C ASN A 9 13.06 47.21 -56.84
N SER A 10 11.96 47.16 -57.58
CA SER A 10 10.68 46.85 -56.96
C SER A 10 10.72 45.36 -56.67
N ASP A 11 11.02 45.01 -55.41
CA ASP A 11 10.86 43.64 -54.94
C ASP A 11 9.41 43.23 -55.20
N GLU A 12 9.20 42.29 -56.12
CA GLU A 12 7.93 41.57 -56.16
C GLU A 12 7.75 40.96 -54.76
N LEU A 13 6.59 41.16 -54.14
CA LEU A 13 6.32 40.70 -52.78
C LEU A 13 4.92 40.12 -52.75
N VAL A 14 4.81 38.83 -52.44
CA VAL A 14 3.50 38.16 -52.33
C VAL A 14 2.92 38.53 -50.97
N THR A 15 1.79 39.23 -50.98
CA THR A 15 1.09 39.64 -49.76
C THR A 15 0.07 38.57 -49.36
N LEU A 16 0.40 37.72 -48.39
CA LEU A 16 -0.56 36.78 -47.81
C LEU A 16 -1.49 37.53 -46.84
N ILE A 17 -2.80 37.46 -47.05
CA ILE A 17 -3.79 38.08 -46.15
C ILE A 17 -4.44 36.99 -45.31
N CYS A 18 -4.12 36.94 -44.02
CA CYS A 18 -4.72 36.02 -43.05
C CYS A 18 -5.88 36.73 -42.34
N SER A 19 -7.05 36.09 -42.28
CA SER A 19 -8.25 36.64 -41.64
C SER A 19 -9.06 35.55 -40.95
N GLU A 20 -9.49 35.81 -39.72
CA GLU A 20 -10.37 34.90 -38.97
C GLU A 20 -11.80 34.89 -39.54
N SER A 21 -12.37 33.70 -39.69
CA SER A 21 -13.74 33.51 -40.20
C SER A 21 -14.79 33.64 -39.10
N ASN A 22 -15.02 34.86 -38.61
CA ASN A 22 -16.18 35.18 -37.77
C ASN A 22 -17.05 36.28 -38.39
N GLY A 23 -18.35 36.21 -38.12
CA GLY A 23 -19.41 36.80 -38.94
C GLY A 23 -19.36 38.32 -39.15
N SER A 24 -19.99 38.71 -40.26
CA SER A 24 -20.28 40.06 -40.74
C SER A 24 -20.27 41.20 -39.70
N ASP A 25 -19.22 42.03 -39.74
CA ASP A 25 -19.35 43.47 -39.46
C ASP A 25 -18.23 44.27 -40.17
N PRO A 26 -18.55 45.26 -41.04
CA PRO A 26 -17.57 46.01 -41.81
C PRO A 26 -17.09 47.26 -41.06
N VAL A 27 -16.41 47.07 -39.93
CA VAL A 27 -15.72 48.16 -39.21
C VAL A 27 -14.25 47.78 -39.08
N ASN A 28 -13.37 48.59 -39.69
CA ASN A 28 -11.93 48.39 -39.84
C ASN A 28 -11.32 47.38 -38.85
N PRO A 29 -10.98 46.14 -39.27
CA PRO A 29 -10.17 45.27 -38.44
C PRO A 29 -8.84 45.97 -38.13
N SER A 30 -8.31 45.74 -36.93
CA SER A 30 -6.92 46.04 -36.64
C SER A 30 -6.05 45.23 -37.60
N GLU A 31 -5.54 45.88 -38.64
CA GLU A 31 -4.64 45.27 -39.63
C GLU A 31 -3.18 45.51 -39.23
N ILE A 32 -2.37 44.46 -39.22
CA ILE A 32 -0.91 44.58 -39.10
C ILE A 32 -0.23 44.05 -40.36
N VAL A 33 0.81 44.75 -40.81
CA VAL A 33 1.67 44.31 -41.92
C VAL A 33 2.99 43.82 -41.33
N ILE A 34 3.34 42.56 -41.59
CA ILE A 34 4.61 41.94 -41.16
C ILE A 34 5.37 41.41 -42.37
N SER A 35 6.69 41.25 -42.26
CA SER A 35 7.56 40.88 -43.37
C SER A 35 8.32 39.58 -43.06
N THR A 36 8.37 38.64 -44.01
CA THR A 36 9.10 37.36 -43.82
C THR A 36 10.62 37.50 -43.62
N PRO A 37 11.33 38.53 -44.14
CA PRO A 37 12.74 38.75 -43.79
C PRO A 37 12.95 39.10 -42.30
N GLU A 38 11.92 39.63 -41.63
CA GLU A 38 11.95 40.09 -40.23
C GLU A 38 11.36 39.07 -39.24
N ILE A 39 11.20 37.80 -39.67
CA ILE A 39 10.52 36.77 -38.88
C ILE A 39 11.13 36.53 -37.48
N GLY A 40 12.44 36.73 -37.34
CA GLY A 40 13.15 36.63 -36.06
C GLY A 40 12.78 37.71 -35.03
N SER A 41 12.11 38.79 -35.45
CA SER A 41 11.65 39.90 -34.59
C SER A 41 10.13 39.98 -34.46
N TRP A 42 9.39 38.93 -34.82
CA TRP A 42 7.92 38.90 -34.71
C TRP A 42 7.44 38.73 -33.26
N ASP A 43 6.80 39.77 -32.73
CA ASP A 43 6.12 39.77 -31.42
C ASP A 43 4.71 39.15 -31.52
N LEU A 44 4.61 37.83 -31.25
CA LEU A 44 3.35 37.09 -31.44
C LEU A 44 2.17 37.64 -30.62
N PRO A 45 2.27 37.97 -29.31
CA PRO A 45 1.18 38.58 -28.57
C PRO A 45 0.58 39.82 -29.25
N SER A 46 1.43 40.72 -29.76
CA SER A 46 0.96 41.90 -30.49
C SER A 46 0.35 41.54 -31.84
N ILE A 47 0.97 40.63 -32.61
CA ILE A 47 0.44 40.21 -33.93
C ILE A 47 -0.92 39.52 -33.78
N ILE A 48 -1.10 38.63 -32.79
CA ILE A 48 -2.33 37.86 -32.57
C ILE A 48 -3.50 38.76 -32.12
N SER A 49 -3.23 39.95 -31.57
CA SER A 49 -4.28 40.94 -31.26
C SER A 49 -4.92 41.62 -32.49
N HIS A 50 -4.42 41.34 -33.70
CA HIS A 50 -4.89 41.93 -34.95
C HIS A 50 -5.81 40.98 -35.72
N LYS A 51 -7.01 41.45 -36.07
CA LYS A 51 -8.05 40.66 -36.76
C LYS A 51 -7.66 40.22 -38.18
N ALA A 52 -6.70 40.92 -38.80
CA ALA A 52 -6.18 40.57 -40.10
C ALA A 52 -4.68 40.87 -40.19
N VAL A 53 -3.91 39.95 -40.78
CA VAL A 53 -2.46 40.05 -40.89
C VAL A 53 -2.03 39.94 -42.35
N LYS A 54 -1.33 40.97 -42.82
CA LYS A 54 -0.79 41.06 -44.18
C LYS A 54 0.69 40.76 -44.15
N ILE A 55 1.09 39.65 -44.77
CA ILE A 55 2.46 39.15 -44.69
C ILE A 55 3.14 39.32 -46.03
N LYS A 56 4.16 40.17 -46.08
CA LYS A 56 5.00 40.37 -47.26
C LYS A 56 6.03 39.24 -47.33
N ALA A 57 5.85 38.33 -48.27
CA ALA A 57 6.76 37.23 -48.55
C ALA A 57 7.68 37.56 -49.73
N ASP A 58 8.99 37.33 -49.56
CA ASP A 58 9.99 37.40 -50.63
C ASP A 58 9.81 36.21 -51.61
N PRO A 59 9.50 36.44 -52.90
CA PRO A 59 9.35 35.38 -53.90
C PRO A 59 10.63 34.57 -54.08
N ASN A 60 11.82 35.16 -53.92
CA ASN A 60 13.08 34.44 -54.05
C ASN A 60 13.26 33.39 -52.95
N ARG A 61 12.56 33.52 -51.81
CA ARG A 61 12.44 32.45 -50.81
C ARG A 61 11.33 31.44 -51.11
N GLN A 62 10.27 31.83 -51.84
CA GLN A 62 9.24 30.88 -52.32
C GLN A 62 9.76 29.93 -53.42
N VAL A 63 10.81 30.30 -54.17
CA VAL A 63 11.44 29.46 -55.22
C VAL A 63 11.95 28.10 -54.69
N GLY A 64 12.20 27.98 -53.38
CA GLY A 64 12.48 26.69 -52.75
C GLY A 64 11.34 25.66 -52.91
N ILE A 65 10.09 26.09 -53.08
CA ILE A 65 8.92 25.23 -53.21
C ILE A 65 8.64 24.88 -54.68
N SER A 66 8.83 25.81 -55.62
CA SER A 66 8.60 25.54 -57.05
C SER A 66 9.61 24.54 -57.63
N SER A 67 10.85 24.52 -57.13
CA SER A 67 11.87 23.54 -57.54
C SER A 67 11.56 22.10 -57.13
N VAL A 68 10.69 21.88 -56.13
CA VAL A 68 10.21 20.54 -55.74
C VAL A 68 9.14 20.03 -56.71
N ILE A 69 8.35 20.92 -57.32
CA ILE A 69 7.21 20.59 -58.20
C ILE A 69 7.63 20.63 -59.69
N ASN A 70 8.75 19.99 -60.01
CA ASN A 70 9.00 19.57 -61.40
C ASN A 70 8.19 18.30 -61.71
N SER A 71 7.76 18.15 -62.97
CA SER A 71 6.81 17.11 -63.39
C SER A 71 7.26 15.66 -63.14
N GLU A 72 8.57 15.40 -63.07
CA GLU A 72 9.12 14.08 -62.71
C GLU A 72 8.88 13.71 -61.22
N ASN A 73 8.84 14.70 -60.31
CA ASN A 73 8.58 14.44 -58.89
C ASN A 73 7.12 14.10 -58.60
N LEU A 74 6.16 14.56 -59.43
CA LEU A 74 4.75 14.13 -59.32
C LEU A 74 4.59 12.62 -59.55
N TYR A 75 5.44 12.02 -60.39
CA TYR A 75 5.45 10.57 -60.63
C TYR A 75 6.08 9.81 -59.44
N HIS A 76 7.08 10.39 -58.77
CA HIS A 76 7.67 9.83 -57.56
C HIS A 76 6.77 10.00 -56.31
N LEU A 77 6.09 11.14 -56.16
CA LEU A 77 5.06 11.36 -55.13
C LEU A 77 3.94 10.33 -55.23
N ASN A 78 3.40 10.08 -56.44
CA ASN A 78 2.41 9.02 -56.66
C ASN A 78 2.88 7.62 -56.25
N ARG A 79 4.19 7.36 -56.14
CA ARG A 79 4.75 6.07 -55.71
C ARG A 79 5.14 6.00 -54.23
N ILE A 80 5.08 7.12 -53.51
CA ILE A 80 5.23 7.21 -52.05
C ILE A 80 3.85 7.26 -51.36
N LEU A 81 2.81 7.71 -52.07
CA LEU A 81 1.46 7.99 -51.57
C LEU A 81 0.45 6.82 -51.66
N GLU A 82 0.86 5.56 -51.45
CA GLU A 82 -0.10 4.45 -51.44
C GLU A 82 -0.84 4.27 -50.10
N ASN A 83 -2.15 4.51 -50.15
CA ASN A 83 -3.25 3.94 -49.34
C ASN A 83 -3.89 4.64 -48.12
N PRO A 84 -3.44 5.81 -47.59
CA PRO A 84 -4.31 6.62 -46.72
C PRO A 84 -4.97 7.84 -47.40
N ILE A 85 -4.36 8.37 -48.47
CA ILE A 85 -4.49 9.80 -48.81
C ILE A 85 -5.61 10.15 -49.81
N ARG A 86 -6.27 9.15 -50.43
CA ARG A 86 -7.33 9.40 -51.41
C ARG A 86 -8.57 10.12 -50.85
N GLY A 87 -8.81 10.02 -49.53
CA GLY A 87 -9.83 10.81 -48.82
C GLY A 87 -9.40 12.27 -48.56
N PHE A 88 -8.13 12.49 -48.25
CA PHE A 88 -7.58 13.81 -47.89
C PHE A 88 -7.55 14.78 -49.09
N VAL A 89 -7.19 14.32 -50.30
CA VAL A 89 -7.15 15.17 -51.50
C VAL A 89 -8.52 15.80 -51.81
N LYS A 90 -9.60 15.04 -51.64
CA LYS A 90 -10.96 15.54 -51.85
C LYS A 90 -11.36 16.58 -50.79
N LEU A 91 -10.99 16.35 -49.52
CA LEU A 91 -11.25 17.28 -48.42
C LEU A 91 -10.51 18.61 -48.61
N LEU A 92 -9.24 18.58 -49.04
CA LEU A 92 -8.43 19.78 -49.31
C LEU A 92 -9.06 20.68 -50.39
N ILE A 93 -9.58 20.08 -51.47
CA ILE A 93 -10.30 20.78 -52.55
C ILE A 93 -11.62 21.38 -52.06
N GLU A 94 -12.32 20.69 -51.15
CA GLU A 94 -13.56 21.18 -50.56
C GLU A 94 -13.32 22.35 -49.58
N LYS A 95 -12.20 22.36 -48.84
CA LYS A 95 -11.99 23.24 -47.67
C LYS A 95 -11.01 24.40 -47.80
N SER A 96 -10.18 24.47 -48.83
CA SER A 96 -9.26 25.60 -49.03
C SER A 96 -9.39 26.19 -50.44
N SER A 97 -9.52 27.52 -50.55
CA SER A 97 -9.51 28.23 -51.84
C SER A 97 -8.21 27.97 -52.63
N TYR A 98 -7.07 28.02 -51.94
CA TYR A 98 -5.75 27.75 -52.49
C TYR A 98 -5.63 26.31 -53.03
N PHE A 99 -5.95 25.29 -52.22
CA PHE A 99 -5.85 23.89 -52.67
C PHE A 99 -6.94 23.51 -53.67
N ARG A 100 -8.11 24.16 -53.65
CA ARG A 100 -9.11 24.06 -54.73
C ARG A 100 -8.53 24.56 -56.06
N GLY A 101 -7.81 25.68 -56.08
CA GLY A 101 -7.08 26.12 -57.27
C GLY A 101 -6.01 25.10 -57.69
N LEU A 102 -5.16 24.70 -56.74
CA LEU A 102 -3.93 23.91 -57.00
C LEU A 102 -4.22 22.49 -57.47
N LEU A 103 -5.14 21.78 -56.79
CA LEU A 103 -5.40 20.36 -57.00
C LEU A 103 -6.53 20.11 -58.01
N SER A 104 -7.35 21.11 -58.34
CA SER A 104 -8.35 21.03 -59.43
C SER A 104 -7.78 21.43 -60.80
N GLY A 105 -6.49 21.78 -60.89
CA GLY A 105 -5.85 22.18 -62.15
C GLY A 105 -6.27 23.57 -62.67
N SER A 106 -6.79 24.44 -61.80
CA SER A 106 -7.31 25.77 -62.16
C SER A 106 -6.64 26.87 -61.33
N PHE A 107 -5.31 26.97 -61.43
CA PHE A 107 -4.54 28.02 -60.76
C PHE A 107 -4.53 29.32 -61.56
N SER A 108 -5.65 30.04 -61.58
CA SER A 108 -5.78 31.36 -62.23
C SER A 108 -5.12 32.51 -61.43
N GLU A 109 -4.49 32.21 -60.30
CA GLU A 109 -3.88 33.20 -59.37
C GLU A 109 -2.38 33.44 -59.65
N ALA A 110 -1.80 32.78 -60.66
CA ALA A 110 -0.42 32.96 -61.10
C ALA A 110 -0.21 34.36 -61.74
N GLY A 111 -0.02 35.38 -60.88
CA GLY A 111 0.13 36.78 -61.27
C GLY A 111 -0.46 37.79 -60.27
N LEU A 112 -1.06 37.35 -59.16
CA LEU A 112 -1.59 38.23 -58.11
C LEU A 112 -0.49 38.61 -57.10
N SER A 113 -0.37 39.91 -56.80
CA SER A 113 0.53 40.45 -55.77
C SER A 113 0.01 40.24 -54.33
N SER A 114 -1.23 39.77 -54.18
CA SER A 114 -1.82 39.40 -52.90
C SER A 114 -2.65 38.12 -53.03
N LEU A 115 -2.57 37.26 -52.02
CA LEU A 115 -3.28 35.98 -51.97
C LEU A 115 -3.98 35.87 -50.60
N SER A 116 -5.31 35.77 -50.61
CA SER A 116 -6.13 35.79 -49.40
C SER A 116 -6.32 34.36 -48.88
N ILE A 117 -5.82 34.09 -47.68
CA ILE A 117 -5.92 32.77 -47.02
C ILE A 117 -6.73 32.93 -45.74
N HIS A 118 -7.87 32.26 -45.66
CA HIS A 118 -8.62 32.16 -44.41
C HIS A 118 -8.00 31.08 -43.52
N TRP A 119 -7.10 31.46 -42.61
CA TRP A 119 -6.48 30.62 -41.57
C TRP A 119 -6.59 31.30 -40.20
N GLU A 120 -6.54 30.48 -39.14
CA GLU A 120 -6.36 30.94 -37.76
C GLU A 120 -4.91 31.40 -37.54
N LEU A 121 -4.74 32.50 -36.84
CA LEU A 121 -3.52 33.31 -36.88
C LEU A 121 -2.36 32.74 -36.04
N GLY A 122 -2.64 32.17 -34.86
CA GLY A 122 -1.61 31.55 -34.01
C GLY A 122 -0.99 30.30 -34.65
N SER A 123 -1.82 29.44 -35.25
CA SER A 123 -1.38 28.26 -36.00
C SER A 123 -0.59 28.66 -37.25
N PHE A 124 -1.07 29.66 -38.00
CA PHE A 124 -0.38 30.21 -39.17
C PHE A 124 1.05 30.63 -38.82
N LEU A 125 1.21 31.46 -37.78
CA LEU A 125 2.50 32.03 -37.40
C LEU A 125 3.47 30.96 -36.87
N SER A 126 2.96 29.93 -36.20
CA SER A 126 3.75 28.79 -35.70
C SER A 126 4.28 27.92 -36.84
N VAL A 127 3.44 27.62 -37.83
CA VAL A 127 3.83 26.90 -39.05
C VAL A 127 4.86 27.71 -39.83
N ILE A 128 4.63 29.01 -40.05
CA ILE A 128 5.58 29.90 -40.75
C ILE A 128 6.93 30.01 -40.02
N ARG A 129 6.95 30.12 -38.69
CA ARG A 129 8.19 30.03 -37.91
C ARG A 129 8.97 28.74 -38.17
N ALA A 130 8.28 27.59 -38.26
CA ALA A 130 8.93 26.32 -38.56
C ALA A 130 9.50 26.26 -40.00
N ILE A 131 8.75 26.72 -41.01
CA ILE A 131 9.20 26.73 -42.42
C ILE A 131 10.48 27.55 -42.60
N PHE A 132 10.53 28.73 -42.00
CA PHE A 132 11.62 29.70 -42.18
C PHE A 132 12.76 29.53 -41.17
N GLY A 133 12.82 28.39 -40.45
CA GLY A 133 13.96 28.00 -39.63
C GLY A 133 14.05 28.64 -38.25
N CYS A 134 12.96 29.22 -37.73
CA CYS A 134 12.91 29.69 -36.35
C CYS A 134 12.79 28.52 -35.36
N GLU A 135 13.24 28.76 -34.13
CA GLU A 135 13.04 27.84 -33.03
C GLU A 135 11.55 27.85 -32.62
N VAL A 136 11.01 26.65 -32.38
CA VAL A 136 9.60 26.42 -32.03
C VAL A 136 9.63 25.41 -30.89
N GLU A 137 9.41 25.89 -29.67
CA GLU A 137 9.31 25.04 -28.48
C GLU A 137 7.94 24.34 -28.44
N ILE A 138 7.98 23.02 -28.33
CA ILE A 138 6.79 22.18 -28.18
C ILE A 138 6.58 21.95 -26.68
N SER A 139 5.36 22.21 -26.22
CA SER A 139 4.91 22.03 -24.84
C SER A 139 3.59 21.25 -24.81
N SER A 140 3.15 20.80 -23.63
CA SER A 140 1.81 20.20 -23.43
C SER A 140 0.69 21.09 -23.99
N ASP A 141 0.85 22.40 -23.83
CA ASP A 141 -0.18 23.38 -24.10
C ASP A 141 -0.20 23.70 -25.60
N ASN A 142 0.98 23.86 -26.20
CA ASN A 142 1.13 24.08 -27.64
C ASN A 142 0.82 22.83 -28.48
N PHE A 143 1.09 21.61 -27.98
CA PHE A 143 0.82 20.37 -28.73
C PHE A 143 -0.66 20.20 -29.07
N ILE A 144 -1.55 20.62 -28.16
CA ILE A 144 -3.01 20.59 -28.38
C ILE A 144 -3.49 21.87 -29.07
N LEU A 145 -2.93 23.05 -28.77
CA LEU A 145 -3.27 24.30 -29.48
C LEU A 145 -2.90 24.27 -30.98
N LEU A 146 -1.89 23.50 -31.38
CA LEU A 146 -1.57 23.19 -32.78
C LEU A 146 -2.56 22.21 -33.43
N ASN A 147 -3.52 21.65 -32.69
CA ASN A 147 -4.41 20.57 -33.11
C ASN A 147 -5.92 20.83 -32.92
N GLU A 148 -6.38 21.45 -31.82
CA GLU A 148 -7.81 21.74 -31.62
C GLU A 148 -8.15 22.89 -30.65
N SER A 149 -9.26 23.59 -30.93
CA SER A 149 -10.00 24.40 -29.96
C SER A 149 -11.49 24.50 -30.32
N VAL A 150 -12.35 24.50 -29.30
CA VAL A 150 -13.80 24.20 -29.36
C VAL A 150 -14.55 25.19 -28.42
N PHE A 151 -15.87 25.43 -28.45
CA PHE A 151 -16.99 24.62 -28.94
C PHE A 151 -18.26 25.46 -29.29
N ILE A 152 -18.48 25.86 -30.56
CA ILE A 152 -19.85 26.17 -31.05
C ILE A 152 -20.03 25.64 -32.49
N GLY A 153 -20.91 24.63 -32.63
CA GLY A 153 -21.75 24.44 -33.83
C GLY A 153 -21.08 24.19 -35.19
N SER A 154 -20.56 22.97 -35.38
CA SER A 154 -20.03 22.45 -36.66
C SER A 154 -18.70 23.05 -37.11
N VAL A 155 -17.87 22.25 -37.80
CA VAL A 155 -16.57 22.62 -38.38
C VAL A 155 -15.40 22.74 -37.38
N SER A 156 -14.67 21.64 -37.17
CA SER A 156 -13.37 21.61 -36.49
C SER A 156 -12.41 20.57 -37.10
N TRP A 157 -12.33 20.51 -38.44
CA TRP A 157 -11.47 19.54 -39.17
C TRP A 157 -10.42 20.22 -40.06
N GLU A 158 -10.31 21.55 -39.99
CA GLU A 158 -9.73 22.37 -41.06
C GLU A 158 -8.30 22.85 -40.77
N ARG A 159 -7.81 22.70 -39.54
CA ARG A 159 -6.64 23.46 -39.04
C ARG A 159 -5.29 22.74 -39.22
N MET A 160 -5.23 21.41 -39.08
CA MET A 160 -3.98 20.66 -39.23
C MET A 160 -3.62 20.30 -40.69
N GLN A 161 -4.64 20.20 -41.58
CA GLN A 161 -4.45 19.83 -42.99
C GLN A 161 -3.70 20.89 -43.80
N ALA A 162 -3.73 22.14 -43.34
CA ALA A 162 -2.96 23.25 -43.87
C ALA A 162 -1.44 23.07 -43.68
N ALA A 163 -1.00 22.61 -42.52
CA ALA A 163 0.42 22.44 -42.22
C ALA A 163 1.07 21.41 -43.15
N LEU A 164 0.37 20.30 -43.43
CA LEU A 164 0.84 19.14 -44.20
C LEU A 164 1.47 19.45 -45.56
N PHE A 165 1.19 20.62 -46.15
CA PHE A 165 1.74 21.03 -47.45
C PHE A 165 2.99 21.92 -47.39
N PHE A 166 3.37 22.43 -46.22
CA PHE A 166 4.35 23.52 -46.11
C PHE A 166 5.70 23.15 -45.46
N GLY A 167 5.84 22.00 -44.80
CA GLY A 167 7.12 21.58 -44.21
C GLY A 167 7.00 20.67 -42.98
N VAL A 168 6.02 19.76 -43.01
CA VAL A 168 5.59 19.01 -41.82
C VAL A 168 6.58 17.96 -41.35
N ASP A 169 7.48 17.47 -42.20
CA ASP A 169 8.53 16.53 -41.83
C ASP A 169 9.37 17.05 -40.64
N ILE A 170 9.67 18.35 -40.62
CA ILE A 170 10.42 19.01 -39.55
C ILE A 170 9.56 19.16 -38.29
N LEU A 171 8.28 19.50 -38.41
CA LEU A 171 7.41 19.70 -37.26
C LEU A 171 7.01 18.36 -36.60
N LEU A 172 6.70 17.34 -37.40
CA LEU A 172 6.48 15.97 -36.91
C LEU A 172 7.76 15.37 -36.35
N SER A 173 8.93 15.61 -36.97
CA SER A 173 10.21 15.20 -36.40
C SER A 173 10.46 15.88 -35.05
N LYS A 174 10.20 17.20 -34.91
CA LYS A 174 10.27 17.89 -33.61
C LYS A 174 9.26 17.34 -32.60
N CYS A 175 8.02 17.02 -33.01
CA CYS A 175 7.04 16.35 -32.13
C CYS A 175 7.54 14.96 -31.72
N GLN A 176 8.08 14.15 -32.64
CA GLN A 176 8.65 12.83 -32.36
C GLN A 176 9.84 12.93 -31.41
N VAL A 177 10.78 13.84 -31.66
CA VAL A 177 11.92 14.11 -30.77
C VAL A 177 11.46 14.57 -29.39
N TRP A 178 10.46 15.44 -29.28
CA TRP A 178 9.89 15.86 -27.99
C TRP A 178 9.27 14.68 -27.22
N LEU A 179 8.53 13.81 -27.91
CA LEU A 179 7.96 12.58 -27.34
C LEU A 179 9.06 11.57 -26.94
N ASP A 180 10.11 11.44 -27.75
CA ASP A 180 11.27 10.60 -27.46
C ASP A 180 12.10 11.15 -26.29
N GLU A 181 12.25 12.48 -26.16
CA GLU A 181 12.87 13.14 -24.99
C GLU A 181 12.05 12.93 -23.72
N LEU A 182 10.72 13.05 -23.79
CA LEU A 182 9.78 12.74 -22.69
C LEU A 182 9.87 11.30 -22.20
N THR A 183 10.40 10.38 -23.02
CA THR A 183 10.59 8.97 -22.67
C THR A 183 12.04 8.55 -22.45
N SER A 184 13.00 9.38 -22.85
CA SER A 184 14.45 9.17 -22.70
C SER A 184 15.02 9.77 -21.42
N SER A 185 14.31 10.70 -20.76
CA SER A 185 14.65 11.11 -19.40
C SER A 185 14.61 9.89 -18.48
N GLY A 186 15.76 9.47 -17.95
CA GLY A 186 15.86 8.34 -17.02
C GLY A 186 14.91 8.52 -15.82
N GLY A 187 14.44 7.41 -15.26
CA GLY A 187 13.32 7.33 -14.30
C GLY A 187 13.57 7.92 -12.90
N HIS A 188 14.24 9.07 -12.83
CA HIS A 188 14.51 9.88 -11.64
C HIS A 188 13.93 11.31 -11.75
N GLN A 189 13.23 11.64 -12.84
CA GLN A 189 12.51 12.90 -13.01
C GLN A 189 10.99 12.68 -12.92
N GLU A 190 10.28 13.66 -12.38
CA GLU A 190 8.82 13.67 -12.35
C GLU A 190 8.23 13.66 -13.77
N PRO A 191 7.06 13.04 -14.00
CA PRO A 191 6.42 13.03 -15.31
C PRO A 191 6.11 14.44 -15.80
N ARG A 192 6.84 14.87 -16.84
CA ARG A 192 6.75 16.22 -17.42
C ARG A 192 5.41 16.55 -18.11
N LEU A 193 4.57 15.56 -18.35
CA LEU A 193 3.26 15.71 -18.98
C LEU A 193 2.16 15.40 -17.95
N CYS A 194 1.18 16.29 -17.79
CA CYS A 194 0.07 16.03 -16.88
C CYS A 194 -0.93 15.00 -17.46
N LEU A 195 -1.66 14.30 -16.57
CA LEU A 195 -2.54 13.20 -16.99
C LEU A 195 -3.71 13.66 -17.89
N VAL A 196 -4.21 14.89 -17.69
CA VAL A 196 -5.28 15.47 -18.51
C VAL A 196 -4.81 15.69 -19.95
N SER A 197 -3.63 16.30 -20.14
CA SER A 197 -3.03 16.46 -21.46
C SER A 197 -2.72 15.11 -22.13
N LEU A 198 -2.27 14.10 -21.37
CA LEU A 198 -2.06 12.75 -21.90
C LEU A 198 -3.35 12.13 -22.46
N ILE A 199 -4.47 12.27 -21.75
CA ILE A 199 -5.79 11.78 -22.20
C ILE A 199 -6.25 12.53 -23.46
N GLN A 200 -6.05 13.85 -23.52
CA GLN A 200 -6.40 14.66 -24.70
C GLN A 200 -5.55 14.28 -25.92
N ILE A 201 -4.24 14.14 -25.76
CA ILE A 201 -3.32 13.71 -26.83
C ILE A 201 -3.67 12.31 -27.35
N TRP A 202 -4.06 11.38 -26.45
CA TRP A 202 -4.50 10.05 -26.87
C TRP A 202 -5.83 10.06 -27.63
N LYS A 203 -6.82 10.85 -27.17
CA LYS A 203 -8.12 11.00 -27.87
C LYS A 203 -7.92 11.56 -29.28
N TYR A 204 -7.11 12.62 -29.38
CA TYR A 204 -6.69 13.18 -30.66
C TYR A 204 -6.05 12.09 -31.57
N GLY A 205 -5.15 11.27 -31.03
CA GLY A 205 -4.53 10.16 -31.77
C GLY A 205 -5.52 9.08 -32.23
N LEU A 206 -6.59 8.84 -31.46
CA LEU A 206 -7.67 7.92 -31.83
C LEU A 206 -8.55 8.48 -32.95
N GLU A 207 -8.98 9.74 -32.83
CA GLU A 207 -9.85 10.43 -33.81
C GLU A 207 -9.20 10.57 -35.19
N HIS A 208 -7.87 10.72 -35.22
CA HIS A 208 -7.09 10.91 -36.44
C HIS A 208 -6.41 9.62 -36.94
N ALA A 209 -6.73 8.46 -36.36
CA ALA A 209 -6.11 7.16 -36.68
C ALA A 209 -4.57 7.19 -36.67
N ASN A 210 -3.98 7.94 -35.72
CA ASN A 210 -2.55 8.07 -35.54
C ASN A 210 -2.05 7.09 -34.48
N ASP A 211 -1.71 5.88 -34.94
CA ASP A 211 -1.24 4.79 -34.09
C ASP A 211 0.06 5.14 -33.34
N PHE A 212 0.93 5.98 -33.90
CA PHE A 212 2.16 6.41 -33.23
C PHE A 212 1.86 7.20 -31.94
N VAL A 213 0.95 8.17 -32.01
CA VAL A 213 0.52 8.96 -30.84
C VAL A 213 -0.20 8.09 -29.82
N GLN A 214 -1.07 7.17 -30.27
CA GLN A 214 -1.76 6.24 -29.37
C GLN A 214 -0.79 5.30 -28.65
N ASN A 215 0.20 4.74 -29.36
CA ASN A 215 1.24 3.87 -28.80
C ASN A 215 2.17 4.64 -27.85
N PHE A 216 2.54 5.88 -28.19
CA PHE A 216 3.28 6.76 -27.28
C PHE A 216 2.52 6.94 -25.96
N CYS A 217 1.26 7.39 -26.01
CA CYS A 217 0.47 7.65 -24.81
C CYS A 217 0.27 6.39 -23.97
N THR A 218 0.08 5.24 -24.63
CA THR A 218 -0.02 3.93 -23.98
C THR A 218 1.27 3.57 -23.24
N SER A 219 2.42 3.73 -23.89
CA SER A 219 3.74 3.45 -23.31
C SER A 219 4.09 4.41 -22.17
N TYR A 220 3.79 5.70 -22.34
CA TYR A 220 3.99 6.73 -21.32
C TYR A 220 3.12 6.48 -20.08
N LEU A 221 1.83 6.14 -20.27
CA LEU A 221 0.93 5.78 -19.17
C LEU A 221 1.38 4.51 -18.46
N ALA A 222 1.83 3.49 -19.21
CA ALA A 222 2.28 2.22 -18.65
C ALA A 222 3.52 2.39 -17.77
N ARG A 223 4.49 3.21 -18.20
CA ARG A 223 5.71 3.51 -17.43
C ARG A 223 5.42 4.33 -16.17
N ASN A 224 4.43 5.22 -16.24
CA ASN A 224 4.08 6.15 -15.16
C ASN A 224 2.76 5.76 -14.45
N PHE A 225 2.38 4.48 -14.46
CA PHE A 225 1.04 4.07 -14.00
C PHE A 225 0.81 4.33 -12.50
N THR A 226 1.79 4.02 -11.65
CA THR A 226 1.77 4.37 -10.20
C THR A 226 1.56 5.88 -9.97
N TRP A 227 2.15 6.75 -10.82
CA TRP A 227 1.91 8.20 -10.76
C TRP A 227 0.51 8.57 -11.24
N ALA A 228 0.01 7.97 -12.34
CA ALA A 228 -1.30 8.30 -12.88
C ALA A 228 -2.44 8.01 -11.88
N ILE A 229 -2.34 6.93 -11.09
CA ILE A 229 -3.33 6.55 -10.07
C ILE A 229 -3.45 7.60 -8.96
N SER A 230 -2.40 8.39 -8.67
CA SER A 230 -2.46 9.38 -7.58
C SER A 230 -3.29 10.63 -7.89
N PHE A 231 -3.81 10.77 -9.12
CA PHE A 231 -4.63 11.91 -9.54
C PHE A 231 -6.12 11.59 -9.52
N ASN A 232 -6.92 12.56 -9.08
CA ASN A 232 -8.39 12.45 -9.09
C ASN A 232 -8.95 12.23 -10.52
N CYS A 233 -8.26 12.69 -11.57
CA CYS A 233 -8.66 12.46 -12.97
C CYS A 233 -8.24 11.08 -13.54
N TYR A 234 -7.69 10.18 -12.72
CA TYR A 234 -7.42 8.80 -13.13
C TYR A 234 -8.67 8.07 -13.66
N THR A 235 -9.84 8.38 -13.11
CA THR A 235 -11.13 7.82 -13.55
C THR A 235 -11.53 8.25 -14.96
N ASP A 236 -10.93 9.34 -15.48
CA ASP A 236 -11.26 9.92 -16.78
C ASP A 236 -10.46 9.28 -17.93
N ILE A 237 -9.52 8.37 -17.61
CA ILE A 237 -8.74 7.60 -18.60
C ILE A 237 -9.70 6.76 -19.45
N PRO A 238 -9.67 6.85 -20.79
CA PRO A 238 -10.51 6.03 -21.65
C PRO A 238 -10.22 4.52 -21.49
N GLY A 239 -11.26 3.68 -21.44
CA GLY A 239 -11.13 2.24 -21.21
C GLY A 239 -10.19 1.54 -22.19
N LYS A 240 -10.21 1.93 -23.47
CA LYS A 240 -9.27 1.45 -24.51
C LYS A 240 -7.81 1.75 -24.15
N LEU A 241 -7.49 2.97 -23.72
CA LEU A 241 -6.14 3.36 -23.28
C LEU A 241 -5.71 2.57 -22.04
N LEU A 242 -6.59 2.45 -21.04
CA LEU A 242 -6.32 1.67 -19.82
C LEU A 242 -5.99 0.21 -20.16
N CYS A 243 -6.77 -0.43 -21.04
CA CYS A 243 -6.55 -1.81 -21.44
C CYS A 243 -5.22 -2.02 -22.17
N SER A 244 -4.93 -1.16 -23.15
CA SER A 244 -3.67 -1.21 -23.90
C SER A 244 -2.46 -0.99 -22.97
N CYS A 245 -2.60 -0.08 -21.99
CA CYS A 245 -1.62 0.18 -20.95
C CYS A 245 -1.36 -1.07 -20.09
N ILE A 246 -2.41 -1.78 -19.66
CA ILE A 246 -2.28 -3.01 -18.83
C ILE A 246 -1.57 -4.15 -19.59
N GLN A 247 -1.76 -4.23 -20.90
CA GLN A 247 -1.08 -5.21 -21.77
C GLN A 247 0.35 -4.82 -22.13
N HIS A 248 0.74 -3.55 -21.93
CA HIS A 248 2.04 -3.05 -22.33
C HIS A 248 3.19 -3.69 -21.53
N SER A 249 4.31 -3.99 -22.19
CA SER A 249 5.48 -4.62 -21.57
C SER A 249 6.09 -3.78 -20.45
N ASP A 250 6.05 -2.46 -20.62
CA ASP A 250 6.63 -1.50 -19.69
C ASP A 250 5.63 -1.08 -18.58
N LEU A 251 4.50 -1.78 -18.41
CA LEU A 251 3.57 -1.50 -17.30
C LEU A 251 4.30 -1.64 -15.96
N THR A 252 4.43 -0.51 -15.27
CA THR A 252 5.24 -0.37 -14.07
C THR A 252 4.31 -0.06 -12.90
N VAL A 253 4.17 -1.06 -12.02
CA VAL A 253 3.35 -1.03 -10.81
C VAL A 253 4.09 -1.69 -9.65
N ASP A 254 3.87 -1.22 -8.44
CA ASP A 254 4.47 -1.75 -7.22
C ASP A 254 4.08 -3.22 -6.95
N SER A 255 2.83 -3.58 -7.29
CA SER A 255 2.28 -4.93 -7.11
C SER A 255 1.05 -5.15 -8.00
N GLU A 256 0.70 -6.42 -8.23
CA GLU A 256 -0.55 -6.77 -8.95
C GLU A 256 -1.80 -6.47 -8.10
N LYS A 257 -1.67 -6.40 -6.76
CA LYS A 257 -2.71 -5.85 -5.88
C LYS A 257 -2.97 -4.37 -6.20
N HIS A 258 -1.91 -3.56 -6.33
CA HIS A 258 -2.03 -2.13 -6.65
C HIS A 258 -2.74 -1.93 -8.00
N LEU A 259 -2.38 -2.74 -9.00
CA LEU A 259 -3.08 -2.77 -10.29
C LEU A 259 -4.57 -3.14 -10.15
N CYS A 260 -4.90 -4.16 -9.33
CA CYS A 260 -6.29 -4.58 -9.09
C CYS A 260 -7.12 -3.48 -8.40
N ASP A 261 -6.60 -2.83 -7.35
CA ASP A 261 -7.30 -1.74 -6.67
C ASP A 261 -7.50 -0.54 -7.61
N ALA A 262 -6.49 -0.18 -8.42
CA ALA A 262 -6.60 0.88 -9.42
C ALA A 262 -7.70 0.60 -10.46
N VAL A 263 -7.70 -0.60 -11.06
CA VAL A 263 -8.74 -0.98 -12.03
C VAL A 263 -10.12 -1.04 -11.39
N LEU A 264 -10.23 -1.50 -10.12
CA LEU A 264 -11.50 -1.51 -9.41
C LEU A 264 -12.05 -0.09 -9.16
N VAL A 265 -11.19 0.87 -8.81
CA VAL A 265 -11.55 2.29 -8.69
C VAL A 265 -12.05 2.82 -10.04
N TRP A 266 -11.35 2.53 -11.13
CA TRP A 266 -11.75 2.96 -12.48
C TRP A 266 -13.10 2.38 -12.91
N ILE A 267 -13.32 1.07 -12.72
CA ILE A 267 -14.59 0.40 -13.06
C ILE A 267 -15.74 0.99 -12.22
N ASN A 268 -15.55 1.18 -10.92
CA ASN A 268 -16.58 1.76 -10.03
C ASN A 268 -17.00 3.17 -10.44
N ALA A 269 -16.09 3.97 -11.01
CA ALA A 269 -16.41 5.30 -11.53
C ALA A 269 -17.13 5.25 -12.89
N ASN A 270 -16.81 4.28 -13.75
CA ASN A 270 -17.27 4.22 -15.13
C ASN A 270 -18.47 3.27 -15.38
N THR A 271 -19.15 2.79 -14.32
CA THR A 271 -20.18 1.74 -14.40
C THR A 271 -21.34 1.99 -15.37
N ALA A 272 -21.65 3.24 -15.70
CA ALA A 272 -22.71 3.61 -16.66
C ALA A 272 -22.24 3.70 -18.12
N ASN A 273 -20.93 3.83 -18.37
CA ASN A 273 -20.33 4.19 -19.66
C ASN A 273 -19.55 3.02 -20.31
N LEU A 274 -19.75 1.78 -19.85
CA LEU A 274 -19.13 0.56 -20.38
C LEU A 274 -19.79 0.13 -21.70
N GLU A 275 -19.72 0.98 -22.74
CA GLU A 275 -20.24 0.67 -24.07
C GLU A 275 -19.40 -0.44 -24.74
N GLY A 276 -19.90 -1.69 -24.62
CA GLY A 276 -19.37 -2.87 -25.32
C GLY A 276 -18.15 -3.53 -24.68
N TRP A 277 -17.87 -3.27 -23.39
CA TRP A 277 -16.70 -3.80 -22.67
C TRP A 277 -17.13 -4.54 -21.41
N SER A 278 -16.60 -5.74 -21.16
CA SER A 278 -16.85 -6.48 -19.92
C SER A 278 -15.79 -6.17 -18.86
N SER A 279 -16.14 -6.38 -17.58
CA SER A 279 -15.15 -6.37 -16.50
C SER A 279 -14.11 -7.46 -16.65
N ASP A 280 -14.50 -8.60 -17.26
CA ASP A 280 -13.69 -9.79 -17.43
C ASP A 280 -12.50 -9.51 -18.39
N ASP A 281 -12.71 -8.72 -19.45
CA ASP A 281 -11.67 -8.30 -20.42
C ASP A 281 -10.45 -7.60 -19.78
N LEU A 282 -10.65 -6.94 -18.63
CA LEU A 282 -9.59 -6.31 -17.83
C LEU A 282 -9.00 -7.29 -16.80
N CYS A 283 -9.82 -8.17 -16.24
CA CYS A 283 -9.42 -9.15 -15.23
C CYS A 283 -8.48 -10.22 -15.82
N ASP A 284 -8.74 -10.70 -17.04
CA ASP A 284 -7.93 -11.72 -17.73
C ASP A 284 -6.46 -11.31 -17.92
N LYS A 285 -6.16 -10.01 -17.82
CA LYS A 285 -4.83 -9.41 -18.03
C LYS A 285 -4.03 -9.27 -16.73
N MET A 286 -4.64 -9.55 -15.59
CA MET A 286 -4.04 -9.48 -14.25
C MET A 286 -3.40 -10.82 -13.85
N ARG A 287 -2.35 -10.77 -13.02
CA ARG A 287 -1.61 -11.96 -12.59
C ARG A 287 -2.16 -12.45 -11.25
N MET A 288 -3.29 -13.16 -11.30
CA MET A 288 -4.02 -13.70 -10.13
C MET A 288 -3.14 -14.36 -9.08
N CYS A 289 -2.18 -15.18 -9.52
CA CYS A 289 -1.26 -15.93 -8.64
C CYS A 289 -0.20 -15.05 -7.94
N LEU A 290 -0.23 -13.73 -8.10
CA LEU A 290 0.62 -12.76 -7.39
C LEU A 290 -0.17 -11.86 -6.43
N LEU A 291 -1.46 -12.12 -6.24
CA LEU A 291 -2.28 -11.38 -5.27
C LEU A 291 -2.04 -11.90 -3.84
N PRO A 292 -2.08 -11.02 -2.82
CA PRO A 292 -2.13 -11.43 -1.43
C PRO A 292 -3.43 -12.18 -1.14
N LEU A 293 -3.38 -13.23 -0.31
CA LEU A 293 -4.54 -14.10 -0.10
C LEU A 293 -5.74 -13.36 0.53
N TRP A 294 -5.49 -12.46 1.49
CA TRP A 294 -6.53 -11.63 2.12
C TRP A 294 -7.23 -10.72 1.10
N PHE A 295 -6.49 -10.24 0.10
CA PHE A 295 -7.02 -9.38 -0.94
C PHE A 295 -7.90 -10.17 -1.91
N ALA A 296 -7.36 -11.27 -2.45
CA ALA A 296 -8.11 -12.16 -3.34
C ALA A 296 -9.39 -12.66 -2.68
N ALA A 297 -9.31 -13.14 -1.43
CA ALA A 297 -10.48 -13.61 -0.70
C ALA A 297 -11.47 -12.48 -0.40
N GLY A 298 -11.00 -11.30 0.05
CA GLY A 298 -11.85 -10.14 0.36
C GLY A 298 -12.63 -9.61 -0.84
N LYS A 299 -12.03 -9.60 -2.04
CA LYS A 299 -12.71 -9.13 -3.26
C LYS A 299 -13.76 -10.10 -3.80
N ARG A 300 -13.98 -11.28 -3.20
CA ARG A 300 -15.06 -12.22 -3.60
C ARG A 300 -16.47 -11.63 -3.51
N ARG A 301 -16.68 -10.60 -2.68
CA ARG A 301 -17.95 -9.83 -2.60
C ARG A 301 -18.00 -8.61 -3.52
N SER A 302 -16.93 -8.31 -4.25
CA SER A 302 -16.91 -7.21 -5.21
C SER A 302 -17.86 -7.49 -6.37
N ARG A 303 -18.74 -6.54 -6.69
CA ARG A 303 -19.69 -6.61 -7.82
C ARG A 303 -19.01 -6.96 -9.14
N PHE A 304 -17.79 -6.50 -9.35
CA PHE A 304 -17.04 -6.66 -10.61
C PHE A 304 -15.96 -7.75 -10.56
N PHE A 305 -15.39 -8.01 -9.38
CA PHE A 305 -14.28 -8.97 -9.24
C PHE A 305 -14.70 -10.33 -8.66
N SER A 306 -15.98 -10.57 -8.29
CA SER A 306 -16.38 -11.79 -7.56
C SER A 306 -15.86 -13.11 -8.15
N LYS A 307 -16.00 -13.29 -9.48
CA LYS A 307 -15.52 -14.47 -10.23
C LYS A 307 -13.99 -14.57 -10.22
N PHE A 308 -13.31 -13.54 -10.70
CA PHE A 308 -11.84 -13.40 -10.71
C PHE A 308 -11.21 -13.64 -9.32
N ALA A 309 -11.81 -13.04 -8.29
CA ALA A 309 -11.39 -13.16 -6.90
C ALA A 309 -11.57 -14.58 -6.34
N ALA A 310 -12.66 -15.27 -6.69
CA ALA A 310 -12.88 -16.66 -6.31
C ALA A 310 -11.88 -17.61 -6.98
N GLU A 311 -11.57 -17.38 -8.25
CA GLU A 311 -10.56 -18.11 -9.01
C GLU A 311 -9.15 -17.89 -8.45
N ALA A 312 -8.73 -16.63 -8.30
CA ALA A 312 -7.47 -16.27 -7.67
C ALA A 312 -7.31 -16.88 -6.27
N THR A 313 -8.35 -16.85 -5.44
CA THR A 313 -8.34 -17.46 -4.09
C THR A 313 -8.11 -18.97 -4.18
N ARG A 314 -8.79 -19.67 -5.09
CA ARG A 314 -8.62 -21.12 -5.31
C ARG A 314 -7.19 -21.44 -5.73
N ASP A 315 -6.64 -20.70 -6.68
CA ASP A 315 -5.34 -20.99 -7.28
C ASP A 315 -4.18 -20.69 -6.30
N ILE A 316 -4.28 -19.60 -5.54
CA ILE A 316 -3.35 -19.28 -4.44
C ILE A 316 -3.36 -20.39 -3.38
N LEU A 317 -4.53 -20.90 -2.99
CA LEU A 317 -4.63 -21.98 -2.00
C LEU A 317 -4.09 -23.31 -2.53
N ASN A 318 -4.31 -23.61 -3.82
CA ASN A 318 -3.76 -24.80 -4.47
C ASN A 318 -2.23 -24.73 -4.52
N LEU A 319 -1.66 -23.62 -5.01
CA LEU A 319 -0.21 -23.39 -5.03
C LEU A 319 0.43 -23.41 -3.64
N SER A 320 -0.25 -22.85 -2.62
CA SER A 320 0.25 -22.84 -1.24
C SER A 320 0.26 -24.23 -0.60
N ARG A 321 -0.77 -25.06 -0.84
CA ARG A 321 -0.88 -26.40 -0.23
C ARG A 321 -0.14 -27.48 -1.02
N HIS A 322 -0.14 -27.39 -2.35
CA HIS A 322 0.36 -28.41 -3.27
C HIS A 322 1.17 -27.79 -4.41
N PRO A 323 2.28 -27.08 -4.11
CA PRO A 323 3.04 -26.33 -5.11
C PRO A 323 3.55 -27.19 -6.28
N CYS A 324 3.82 -28.48 -6.05
CA CYS A 324 4.41 -29.34 -7.08
C CYS A 324 3.40 -29.79 -8.14
N THR A 325 2.18 -30.18 -7.74
CA THR A 325 1.13 -30.60 -8.68
C THR A 325 0.46 -29.40 -9.32
N SER A 326 0.15 -28.36 -8.56
CA SER A 326 -0.50 -27.16 -9.12
C SER A 326 0.37 -26.47 -10.16
N LEU A 327 1.71 -26.50 -10.01
CA LEU A 327 2.59 -25.98 -11.04
C LEU A 327 2.70 -26.90 -12.27
N THR A 328 2.61 -28.24 -12.16
CA THR A 328 2.59 -29.09 -13.37
C THR A 328 1.37 -28.76 -14.22
N ASP A 329 0.20 -28.64 -13.59
CA ASP A 329 -1.06 -28.35 -14.27
C ASP A 329 -0.99 -26.99 -14.99
N ILE A 330 -0.47 -25.94 -14.33
CA ILE A 330 -0.33 -24.59 -14.92
C ILE A 330 0.73 -24.55 -16.04
N PHE A 331 1.80 -25.35 -15.97
CA PHE A 331 2.78 -25.44 -17.05
C PHE A 331 2.29 -26.29 -18.24
N GLU A 332 1.31 -27.17 -18.05
CA GLU A 332 0.65 -27.91 -19.13
C GLU A 332 -0.40 -27.05 -19.87
N ASP A 333 -1.06 -26.12 -19.18
CA ASP A 333 -2.06 -25.19 -19.76
C ASP A 333 -1.46 -23.97 -20.52
N GLY A 334 -0.15 -24.00 -20.80
CA GLY A 334 0.49 -23.16 -21.82
C GLY A 334 0.84 -21.71 -21.46
N SER A 335 0.45 -21.17 -20.31
CA SER A 335 0.72 -19.77 -19.93
C SER A 335 1.33 -19.60 -18.53
N SER A 336 2.67 -19.59 -18.45
CA SER A 336 3.40 -19.30 -17.18
C SER A 336 3.41 -17.82 -16.78
N ASN A 337 2.75 -16.93 -17.54
CA ASN A 337 2.83 -15.48 -17.33
C ASN A 337 2.14 -15.00 -16.04
N HIS A 338 1.07 -15.68 -15.60
CA HIS A 338 0.38 -15.34 -14.35
C HIS A 338 1.21 -15.65 -13.08
N LEU A 339 2.30 -16.41 -13.21
CA LEU A 339 3.23 -16.76 -12.13
C LEU A 339 4.47 -15.84 -12.06
N LYS A 340 4.75 -15.06 -13.12
CA LYS A 340 5.93 -14.19 -13.20
C LYS A 340 5.64 -12.81 -12.62
N ILE A 341 6.47 -12.34 -11.71
CA ILE A 341 6.43 -10.98 -11.17
C ILE A 341 6.61 -9.97 -12.30
N ARG A 342 5.83 -8.87 -12.26
CA ARG A 342 5.94 -7.79 -13.25
C ARG A 342 7.08 -6.86 -12.83
N LEU A 343 8.19 -6.95 -13.55
CA LEU A 343 9.35 -6.08 -13.38
C LEU A 343 9.75 -5.47 -14.71
N THR A 344 10.03 -4.17 -14.69
CA THR A 344 10.51 -3.38 -15.82
C THR A 344 11.80 -2.67 -15.41
N LYS A 345 12.52 -2.10 -16.37
CA LYS A 345 13.67 -1.22 -16.08
C LYS A 345 13.29 0.07 -15.33
N TYR A 346 11.99 0.34 -15.15
CA TYR A 346 11.44 1.51 -14.45
C TYR A 346 10.90 1.17 -13.06
N SER A 347 10.77 -0.11 -12.69
CA SER A 347 10.27 -0.54 -11.38
C SER A 347 11.16 -0.05 -10.25
N GLN A 348 10.67 0.91 -9.43
CA GLN A 348 11.39 1.43 -8.26
C GLN A 348 11.08 0.66 -6.97
N LYS A 349 9.84 0.18 -6.83
CA LYS A 349 9.34 -0.56 -5.67
C LYS A 349 8.72 -1.88 -6.11
N LEU A 350 8.97 -2.94 -5.34
CA LEU A 350 8.33 -4.25 -5.50
C LEU A 350 7.70 -4.70 -4.18
N GLU A 351 6.39 -4.85 -4.17
CA GLU A 351 5.60 -5.32 -3.03
C GLU A 351 4.93 -6.66 -3.36
N ILE A 352 5.36 -7.71 -2.66
CA ILE A 352 4.88 -9.10 -2.81
C ILE A 352 4.50 -9.69 -1.45
N SER A 353 4.03 -8.83 -0.54
CA SER A 353 3.71 -9.18 0.84
C SER A 353 2.38 -9.91 0.98
N GLY A 354 2.29 -10.87 1.91
CA GLY A 354 1.06 -11.63 2.18
C GLY A 354 0.70 -12.65 1.08
N CYS A 355 1.67 -13.10 0.30
CA CYS A 355 1.51 -14.07 -0.79
C CYS A 355 2.01 -15.48 -0.38
N PRO A 356 1.17 -16.34 0.24
CA PRO A 356 1.58 -17.66 0.73
C PRO A 356 2.01 -18.64 -0.37
N GLN A 357 1.59 -18.40 -1.61
CA GLN A 357 1.97 -19.14 -2.80
C GLN A 357 3.41 -18.86 -3.27
N LEU A 358 4.01 -17.74 -2.86
CA LEU A 358 5.28 -17.28 -3.44
C LEU A 358 6.48 -17.95 -2.76
N THR A 359 7.22 -18.74 -3.54
CA THR A 359 8.47 -19.37 -3.14
C THR A 359 9.67 -18.63 -3.72
N THR A 360 10.87 -18.87 -3.18
CA THR A 360 12.13 -18.39 -3.80
C THR A 360 12.28 -18.91 -5.23
N GLY A 361 11.74 -20.09 -5.56
CA GLY A 361 11.75 -20.63 -6.93
C GLY A 361 10.90 -19.82 -7.91
N LEU A 362 9.68 -19.46 -7.53
CA LEU A 362 8.80 -18.60 -8.35
C LEU A 362 9.34 -17.17 -8.47
N PHE A 363 9.98 -16.68 -7.42
CA PHE A 363 10.70 -15.40 -7.47
C PHE A 363 11.83 -15.45 -8.50
N LEU A 364 12.68 -16.48 -8.45
CA LEU A 364 13.78 -16.68 -9.40
C LEU A 364 13.29 -16.81 -10.85
N LEU A 365 12.16 -17.49 -11.11
CA LEU A 365 11.55 -17.59 -12.44
C LEU A 365 11.31 -16.23 -13.09
N SER A 366 11.03 -15.21 -12.28
CA SER A 366 10.74 -13.85 -12.73
C SER A 366 12.01 -13.03 -13.05
N MET A 367 13.17 -13.50 -12.60
CA MET A 367 14.49 -12.86 -12.84
C MET A 367 15.24 -13.51 -14.01
N LEU A 368 14.62 -14.42 -14.75
CA LEU A 368 15.26 -15.18 -15.83
C LEU A 368 14.81 -14.69 -17.23
N PRO A 369 15.74 -14.66 -18.21
CA PRO A 369 15.38 -14.35 -19.58
C PRO A 369 14.36 -15.34 -20.17
N PRO A 370 13.46 -14.88 -21.06
CA PRO A 370 12.32 -15.68 -21.53
C PRO A 370 12.74 -16.97 -22.26
N TYR A 371 13.83 -16.95 -23.02
CA TYR A 371 14.36 -18.11 -23.75
C TYR A 371 14.91 -19.23 -22.84
N ASN A 372 15.26 -18.92 -21.59
CA ASN A 372 15.71 -19.92 -20.61
C ASN A 372 14.57 -20.37 -19.67
N ALA A 373 13.39 -19.74 -19.75
CA ALA A 373 12.30 -19.98 -18.81
C ALA A 373 11.87 -21.45 -18.82
N ASP A 374 11.58 -22.08 -19.96
CA ASP A 374 10.98 -23.43 -19.95
C ASP A 374 11.95 -24.53 -19.51
N MET A 375 13.22 -24.45 -19.90
CA MET A 375 14.23 -25.44 -19.50
C MET A 375 14.60 -25.29 -18.01
N ILE A 376 14.61 -24.05 -17.48
CA ILE A 376 14.90 -23.80 -16.06
C ILE A 376 13.65 -23.98 -15.20
N SER A 377 12.44 -23.71 -15.68
CA SER A 377 11.17 -24.01 -14.99
C SER A 377 11.10 -25.47 -14.56
N ARG A 378 11.42 -26.41 -15.45
CA ARG A 378 11.48 -27.85 -15.09
C ARG A 378 12.55 -28.20 -14.04
N LYS A 379 13.57 -27.36 -13.85
CA LYS A 379 14.56 -27.49 -12.77
C LYS A 379 14.11 -26.79 -11.47
N ILE A 380 13.47 -25.62 -11.58
CA ILE A 380 12.84 -24.90 -10.47
C ILE A 380 11.73 -25.76 -9.84
N MET A 381 10.95 -26.48 -10.66
CA MET A 381 9.99 -27.49 -10.21
C MET A 381 10.64 -28.53 -9.29
N LYS A 382 11.78 -29.10 -9.69
CA LYS A 382 12.54 -30.04 -8.84
C LYS A 382 13.17 -29.39 -7.61
N PHE A 383 13.42 -28.08 -7.62
CA PHE A 383 13.92 -27.34 -6.47
C PHE A 383 12.82 -27.05 -5.44
N SER A 384 11.62 -26.67 -5.88
CA SER A 384 10.44 -26.49 -5.02
C SER A 384 10.04 -27.80 -4.31
N VAL A 385 10.19 -28.96 -4.97
CA VAL A 385 10.02 -30.29 -4.35
C VAL A 385 10.95 -30.50 -3.14
N ASN A 386 12.19 -30.02 -3.21
CA ASN A 386 13.21 -30.24 -2.18
C ASN A 386 13.19 -29.21 -1.04
N GLN A 387 12.34 -28.18 -1.07
CA GLN A 387 12.10 -27.34 0.11
C GLN A 387 11.09 -27.95 1.09
N ALA A 388 10.19 -28.82 0.62
CA ALA A 388 9.25 -29.54 1.48
C ALA A 388 9.91 -30.66 2.31
N ASN A 389 11.06 -31.18 1.86
CA ASN A 389 11.86 -32.18 2.56
C ASN A 389 13.35 -31.84 2.43
N CYS A 390 14.02 -31.65 3.58
CA CYS A 390 15.45 -31.37 3.80
C CYS A 390 15.86 -29.90 4.02
N ILE A 391 16.01 -29.55 5.30
CA ILE A 391 16.97 -28.54 5.76
C ILE A 391 18.37 -29.11 5.49
N GLY A 392 19.15 -28.51 4.59
CA GLY A 392 20.57 -28.87 4.46
C GLY A 392 21.29 -28.42 3.18
N ASP A 393 20.66 -28.53 2.00
CA ASP A 393 21.39 -28.38 0.74
C ASP A 393 21.23 -26.99 0.11
N SER A 394 22.33 -26.24 0.11
CA SER A 394 22.50 -25.04 -0.71
C SER A 394 22.49 -25.43 -2.19
N PHE A 395 21.32 -25.36 -2.82
CA PHE A 395 21.21 -25.46 -4.28
C PHE A 395 22.18 -24.47 -4.94
N GLN A 396 22.84 -24.90 -6.03
CA GLN A 396 23.78 -24.06 -6.78
C GLN A 396 23.04 -22.97 -7.58
N VAL A 397 22.46 -22.01 -6.86
CA VAL A 397 22.02 -20.71 -7.36
C VAL A 397 23.19 -20.06 -8.14
N SER A 398 24.44 -20.36 -7.76
CA SER A 398 25.68 -20.04 -8.49
C SER A 398 25.70 -20.37 -9.99
N GLN A 399 25.09 -21.46 -10.44
CA GLN A 399 25.04 -21.80 -11.88
C GLN A 399 24.08 -20.92 -12.68
N VAL A 400 23.02 -20.41 -12.04
CA VAL A 400 21.97 -19.61 -12.68
C VAL A 400 22.22 -18.10 -12.51
N LEU A 401 22.90 -17.71 -11.43
CA LEU A 401 23.34 -16.33 -11.11
C LEU A 401 24.15 -15.65 -12.22
N GLY A 402 24.66 -16.37 -13.23
CA GLY A 402 25.35 -15.77 -14.38
C GLY A 402 24.43 -15.24 -15.48
N GLN A 403 23.14 -15.56 -15.46
CA GLN A 403 22.19 -15.31 -16.55
C GLN A 403 20.95 -14.51 -16.11
N MET A 404 20.99 -13.91 -14.92
CA MET A 404 19.85 -13.21 -14.35
C MET A 404 19.69 -11.80 -14.92
N LEU A 405 18.43 -11.37 -15.04
CA LEU A 405 18.06 -10.00 -15.38
C LEU A 405 18.38 -9.05 -14.22
N THR A 406 18.83 -7.84 -14.55
CA THR A 406 19.12 -6.75 -13.62
C THR A 406 18.06 -5.66 -13.75
N PHE A 407 17.61 -5.14 -12.61
CA PHE A 407 16.59 -4.11 -12.50
C PHE A 407 17.13 -2.98 -11.60
N GLU A 408 17.99 -2.15 -12.21
CA GLU A 408 18.76 -1.11 -11.50
C GLU A 408 17.89 0.00 -10.87
N ALA A 409 16.64 0.15 -11.28
CA ALA A 409 15.72 1.12 -10.68
C ALA A 409 15.19 0.68 -9.30
N VAL A 410 15.21 -0.63 -8.98
CA VAL A 410 14.58 -1.19 -7.77
C VAL A 410 15.36 -0.76 -6.53
N GLN A 411 14.69 0.05 -5.70
CA GLN A 411 15.21 0.61 -4.46
C GLN A 411 14.46 0.08 -3.23
N GLU A 412 13.20 -0.35 -3.37
CA GLU A 412 12.38 -0.87 -2.27
C GLU A 412 11.82 -2.27 -2.57
N LEU A 413 11.93 -3.18 -1.60
CA LEU A 413 11.44 -4.55 -1.69
C LEU A 413 10.71 -4.95 -0.40
N ASP A 414 9.42 -5.29 -0.50
CA ASP A 414 8.62 -5.86 0.60
C ASP A 414 8.23 -7.31 0.29
N ILE A 415 8.80 -8.24 1.06
CA ILE A 415 8.54 -9.69 1.01
C ILE A 415 7.84 -10.20 2.28
N SER A 416 7.30 -9.30 3.11
CA SER A 416 6.77 -9.62 4.43
C SER A 416 5.61 -10.60 4.38
N ASN A 417 5.46 -11.41 5.44
CA ASN A 417 4.27 -12.26 5.61
C ASN A 417 4.11 -13.36 4.52
N CYS A 418 5.22 -13.87 3.96
CA CYS A 418 5.22 -14.90 2.91
C CYS A 418 5.78 -16.23 3.45
N PRO A 419 4.93 -17.15 3.98
CA PRO A 419 5.36 -18.36 4.67
C PRO A 419 6.28 -19.29 3.86
N SER A 420 6.05 -19.39 2.56
CA SER A 420 6.76 -20.31 1.64
C SER A 420 8.05 -19.73 1.06
N PHE A 421 8.43 -18.50 1.45
CA PHE A 421 9.58 -17.79 0.89
C PHE A 421 10.82 -17.98 1.76
N SER A 422 11.95 -18.37 1.17
CA SER A 422 13.24 -18.46 1.87
C SER A 422 14.08 -17.20 1.60
N LEU A 423 14.09 -16.25 2.56
CA LEU A 423 14.91 -15.04 2.50
C LEU A 423 16.40 -15.38 2.35
N ASP A 424 16.92 -16.34 3.12
CA ASP A 424 18.35 -16.74 3.09
C ASP A 424 18.80 -17.29 1.72
N SER A 425 17.89 -17.97 1.02
CA SER A 425 18.10 -18.44 -0.36
C SER A 425 17.95 -17.32 -1.41
N ALA A 426 17.28 -16.21 -1.05
CA ALA A 426 17.01 -15.07 -1.94
C ALA A 426 18.07 -13.96 -1.86
N ILE A 427 18.90 -13.89 -0.81
CA ILE A 427 19.95 -12.85 -0.65
C ILE A 427 20.84 -12.74 -1.91
N ASP A 428 21.32 -13.88 -2.43
CA ASP A 428 22.19 -13.85 -3.63
C ASP A 428 21.42 -13.39 -4.88
N CYS A 429 20.12 -13.71 -4.98
CA CYS A 429 19.23 -13.22 -6.04
C CYS A 429 19.09 -11.69 -5.98
N PHE A 430 18.82 -11.13 -4.79
CA PHE A 430 18.70 -9.69 -4.60
C PHE A 430 20.00 -8.97 -4.96
N SER A 431 21.16 -9.50 -4.54
CA SER A 431 22.48 -8.91 -4.81
C SER A 431 22.83 -8.79 -6.29
N LYS A 432 22.16 -9.55 -7.16
CA LYS A 432 22.35 -9.48 -8.62
C LYS A 432 21.25 -8.73 -9.32
N SER A 433 19.99 -9.03 -9.02
CA SER A 433 18.86 -8.42 -9.73
C SER A 433 18.55 -7.01 -9.27
N PHE A 434 18.88 -6.62 -8.02
CA PHE A 434 18.58 -5.29 -7.46
C PHE A 434 19.85 -4.64 -6.88
N PRO A 435 20.83 -4.26 -7.72
CA PRO A 435 22.09 -3.67 -7.25
C PRO A 435 21.89 -2.33 -6.50
N SER A 436 20.79 -1.62 -6.79
CA SER A 436 20.43 -0.32 -6.20
C SER A 436 19.52 -0.42 -4.96
N LEU A 437 19.31 -1.62 -4.40
CA LEU A 437 18.35 -1.81 -3.32
C LEU A 437 18.74 -1.04 -2.05
N LYS A 438 17.85 -0.15 -1.60
CA LYS A 438 18.01 0.71 -0.42
C LYS A 438 17.18 0.24 0.78
N SER A 439 16.02 -0.37 0.52
CA SER A 439 15.06 -0.77 1.55
C SER A 439 14.62 -2.22 1.37
N LEU A 440 14.78 -3.03 2.42
CA LEU A 440 14.25 -4.39 2.49
C LEU A 440 13.31 -4.53 3.69
N ARG A 441 12.07 -4.93 3.41
CA ARG A 441 11.08 -5.31 4.42
C ARG A 441 10.80 -6.81 4.34
N ALA A 442 11.09 -7.51 5.44
CA ALA A 442 10.92 -8.94 5.58
C ALA A 442 10.37 -9.26 6.98
N ALA A 443 9.17 -8.72 7.27
CA ALA A 443 8.50 -8.99 8.53
C ALA A 443 7.94 -10.43 8.60
N TYR A 444 7.92 -10.96 9.82
CA TYR A 444 7.49 -12.29 10.25
C TYR A 444 8.41 -13.47 9.85
N TYR A 445 9.64 -13.19 9.39
CA TYR A 445 10.66 -14.20 9.13
C TYR A 445 11.40 -14.62 10.41
N LEU A 446 10.88 -15.66 11.06
CA LEU A 446 11.43 -16.20 12.31
C LEU A 446 12.87 -16.74 12.15
N ASN A 447 13.25 -17.31 11.01
CA ASN A 447 14.54 -18.02 10.84
C ASN A 447 15.71 -17.12 10.41
N PHE A 448 15.79 -15.89 10.94
CA PHE A 448 16.78 -14.88 10.53
C PHE A 448 17.67 -14.42 11.70
N LYS A 449 18.85 -15.03 11.88
CA LYS A 449 19.81 -14.68 12.95
C LYS A 449 20.67 -13.47 12.59
N SER A 450 21.31 -12.85 13.59
CA SER A 450 22.32 -11.79 13.44
C SER A 450 23.39 -12.11 12.39
N THR A 451 23.90 -13.35 12.38
CA THR A 451 24.87 -13.82 11.37
C THR A 451 24.38 -13.70 9.92
N LYS A 452 23.06 -13.80 9.68
CA LYS A 452 22.46 -13.62 8.35
C LYS A 452 22.28 -12.14 8.00
N LEU A 453 22.12 -11.26 8.98
CA LEU A 453 22.12 -9.81 8.78
C LEU A 453 23.46 -9.35 8.19
N PHE A 454 24.58 -9.87 8.68
CA PHE A 454 25.90 -9.53 8.15
C PHE A 454 26.06 -9.97 6.68
N ARG A 455 25.64 -11.20 6.34
CA ARG A 455 25.62 -11.67 4.95
C ARG A 455 24.74 -10.80 4.05
N LEU A 456 23.57 -10.36 4.53
CA LEU A 456 22.68 -9.47 3.79
C LEU A 456 23.37 -8.13 3.47
N VAL A 457 24.00 -7.51 4.47
CA VAL A 457 24.72 -6.23 4.34
C VAL A 457 25.98 -6.36 3.49
N GLU A 458 26.71 -7.47 3.59
CA GLU A 458 27.85 -7.78 2.72
C GLU A 458 27.46 -7.92 1.24
N LYS A 459 26.23 -8.39 0.97
CA LYS A 459 25.73 -8.61 -0.38
C LYS A 459 25.02 -7.40 -0.99
N LEU A 460 24.59 -6.43 -0.18
CA LEU A 460 23.78 -5.27 -0.60
C LEU A 460 24.37 -3.97 -0.04
N PRO A 461 25.44 -3.41 -0.66
CA PRO A 461 26.20 -2.29 -0.09
C PRO A 461 25.45 -0.94 -0.08
N LEU A 462 24.32 -0.83 -0.80
CA LEU A 462 23.47 0.37 -0.82
C LEU A 462 22.26 0.26 0.14
N LEU A 463 22.12 -0.85 0.85
CA LEU A 463 21.00 -1.12 1.76
C LEU A 463 21.10 -0.24 3.01
N CYS A 464 20.16 0.69 3.17
CA CYS A 464 20.12 1.63 4.29
C CYS A 464 18.96 1.38 5.27
N ASN A 465 17.88 0.73 4.81
CA ASN A 465 16.66 0.48 5.60
C ASN A 465 16.38 -1.03 5.65
N ILE A 466 16.25 -1.58 6.87
CA ILE A 466 15.96 -3.00 7.10
C ILE A 466 14.84 -3.14 8.13
N ASP A 467 13.78 -3.87 7.77
CA ASP A 467 12.68 -4.23 8.68
C ASP A 467 12.54 -5.76 8.76
N LEU A 468 12.78 -6.30 9.95
CA LEU A 468 12.72 -7.73 10.30
C LEU A 468 11.74 -7.97 11.46
N THR A 469 10.72 -7.12 11.58
CA THR A 469 9.67 -7.20 12.62
C THR A 469 9.11 -8.61 12.77
N VAL A 470 8.92 -9.05 14.00
CA VAL A 470 8.22 -10.29 14.38
C VAL A 470 7.12 -9.92 15.38
N ASP A 471 6.22 -10.85 15.68
CA ASP A 471 5.13 -10.63 16.60
C ASP A 471 5.58 -10.25 18.02
N ILE A 472 5.31 -9.00 18.39
CA ILE A 472 5.44 -8.45 19.76
C ILE A 472 4.42 -9.08 20.72
N ASN A 473 3.42 -9.79 20.19
CA ASN A 473 2.27 -10.25 20.96
C ASN A 473 2.41 -11.57 21.76
N PRO A 474 3.60 -12.09 22.14
CA PRO A 474 3.72 -12.87 23.36
C PRO A 474 3.98 -11.99 24.60
N VAL A 475 3.99 -10.66 24.49
CA VAL A 475 4.07 -9.76 25.65
C VAL A 475 2.83 -9.93 26.54
N ILE A 476 3.09 -10.68 27.59
CA ILE A 476 2.40 -10.68 28.87
C ILE A 476 2.28 -9.23 29.34
N PRO A 477 1.07 -8.67 29.52
CA PRO A 477 0.92 -7.31 30.01
C PRO A 477 1.65 -7.16 31.35
N ALA A 478 2.42 -6.08 31.55
CA ALA A 478 3.28 -5.86 32.73
C ALA A 478 2.57 -5.94 34.12
N LYS A 479 1.24 -6.06 34.15
CA LYS A 479 0.42 -6.31 35.35
C LYS A 479 0.27 -7.80 35.69
N VAL A 480 0.79 -8.73 34.89
CA VAL A 480 0.75 -10.18 35.11
C VAL A 480 2.07 -10.69 35.69
N SER A 481 1.99 -11.46 36.78
CA SER A 481 3.15 -12.18 37.31
C SER A 481 3.46 -13.42 36.45
N VAL A 482 4.63 -13.44 35.82
CA VAL A 482 5.21 -14.67 35.24
C VAL A 482 5.50 -15.64 36.38
N THR A 483 5.00 -16.87 36.31
CA THR A 483 5.20 -17.89 37.36
C THR A 483 6.30 -18.88 37.05
N SER A 484 6.49 -19.17 35.76
CA SER A 484 7.58 -19.98 35.26
C SER A 484 7.80 -19.67 33.78
N SER A 485 9.06 -19.73 33.37
CA SER A 485 9.48 -19.77 31.97
C SER A 485 10.39 -20.98 31.79
N SER A 486 10.26 -21.65 30.65
CA SER A 486 11.12 -22.77 30.27
C SER A 486 11.37 -22.77 28.77
N SER A 487 12.59 -23.09 28.38
CA SER A 487 12.97 -23.28 26.99
C SER A 487 13.33 -24.74 26.76
N ALA A 488 12.63 -25.40 25.83
CA ALA A 488 13.09 -26.67 25.32
C ALA A 488 14.23 -26.40 24.31
N LEU A 489 15.43 -26.89 24.61
CA LEU A 489 16.52 -26.96 23.64
C LEU A 489 16.16 -27.99 22.56
N MET A 490 16.50 -27.66 21.30
CA MET A 490 16.30 -28.58 20.19
C MET A 490 17.22 -29.80 20.33
N PRO A 491 16.82 -30.99 19.84
CA PRO A 491 17.77 -32.06 19.60
C PRO A 491 18.79 -31.60 18.56
N GLU A 492 20.08 -31.55 18.93
CA GLU A 492 21.14 -31.28 17.96
C GLU A 492 21.18 -32.40 16.91
N ARG A 493 20.69 -32.10 15.70
CA ARG A 493 21.27 -32.74 14.51
C ARG A 493 22.66 -32.14 14.35
N SER A 494 23.67 -32.99 14.26
CA SER A 494 25.08 -32.60 14.18
C SER A 494 25.40 -31.86 12.87
N THR A 495 25.01 -30.59 12.78
CA THR A 495 25.76 -29.63 11.98
C THR A 495 27.15 -29.59 12.58
N LYS A 496 28.14 -30.15 11.87
CA LYS A 496 29.56 -29.97 12.20
C LYS A 496 29.76 -28.49 12.54
N SER A 497 30.32 -28.20 13.72
CA SER A 497 30.55 -26.85 14.19
C SER A 497 31.39 -26.09 13.17
N LEU A 498 30.73 -25.30 12.32
CA LEU A 498 31.43 -24.39 11.43
C LEU A 498 31.92 -23.25 12.30
N ASP A 499 33.24 -23.10 12.40
CA ASP A 499 33.91 -22.49 13.55
C ASP A 499 33.32 -21.15 14.01
N VAL A 500 32.75 -21.16 15.22
CA VAL A 500 32.20 -20.00 15.94
C VAL A 500 33.28 -18.93 16.23
N TYR A 501 34.55 -19.23 15.94
CA TYR A 501 35.69 -18.32 16.07
C TYR A 501 36.00 -17.46 14.84
N ASN A 502 35.33 -17.64 13.69
CA ASN A 502 35.66 -16.83 12.49
C ASN A 502 35.05 -15.41 12.48
N CYS A 503 34.34 -14.98 13.53
CA CYS A 503 34.01 -13.55 13.72
C CYS A 503 35.18 -12.72 14.28
N CYS A 504 36.29 -13.35 14.72
CA CYS A 504 37.54 -12.63 15.01
C CYS A 504 38.17 -11.99 13.76
N SER A 505 37.62 -12.28 12.57
CA SER A 505 38.02 -11.73 11.28
C SER A 505 37.56 -10.28 11.01
N ILE A 506 36.99 -9.56 11.99
CA ILE A 506 36.92 -8.07 11.95
C ILE A 506 38.34 -7.49 11.77
N ALA A 507 39.36 -8.13 12.35
CA ALA A 507 40.77 -7.79 12.15
C ALA A 507 41.31 -8.13 10.75
N SER A 508 40.55 -8.81 9.89
CA SER A 508 40.90 -9.09 8.48
C SER A 508 40.15 -8.20 7.47
N LEU A 509 39.03 -7.58 7.89
CA LEU A 509 38.33 -6.56 7.09
C LEU A 509 39.15 -5.27 6.93
N SER A 510 40.11 -5.03 7.83
CA SER A 510 41.08 -3.93 7.75
C SER A 510 42.11 -4.06 6.60
N TYR A 511 42.23 -5.23 5.97
CA TYR A 511 43.21 -5.51 4.91
C TYR A 511 42.64 -5.51 3.48
N ARG A 512 41.35 -5.21 3.28
CA ARG A 512 40.82 -4.85 1.95
C ARG A 512 40.92 -3.34 1.76
N SER A 513 41.46 -2.91 0.62
CA SER A 513 41.98 -1.55 0.38
C SER A 513 40.95 -0.41 0.24
N ARG A 514 39.76 -0.55 0.85
CA ARG A 514 38.78 0.53 1.05
C ARG A 514 38.06 0.30 2.38
N PRO A 515 37.91 1.30 3.26
CA PRO A 515 37.13 1.15 4.48
C PRO A 515 35.67 0.94 4.11
N TRP A 516 35.18 -0.28 4.36
CA TRP A 516 33.80 -0.69 4.13
C TRP A 516 32.97 -0.25 5.34
N VAL A 517 32.19 0.82 5.19
CA VAL A 517 31.30 1.33 6.26
C VAL A 517 29.86 1.11 5.82
N PRO A 518 29.11 0.19 6.47
CA PRO A 518 27.70 -0.04 6.19
C PRO A 518 26.86 1.23 6.33
N SER A 519 26.00 1.45 5.34
CA SER A 519 25.12 2.61 5.21
C SER A 519 23.75 2.41 5.88
N ILE A 520 23.62 1.47 6.83
CA ILE A 520 22.35 1.26 7.55
C ILE A 520 22.04 2.49 8.41
N ILE A 521 20.94 3.14 8.07
CA ILE A 521 20.36 4.31 8.74
C ILE A 521 19.17 3.86 9.59
N LYS A 522 18.36 2.92 9.10
CA LYS A 522 17.12 2.44 9.73
C LYS A 522 17.12 0.94 9.93
N LEU A 523 16.92 0.52 11.18
CA LEU A 523 16.84 -0.89 11.56
C LEU A 523 15.65 -1.16 12.49
N THR A 524 14.71 -1.99 12.02
CA THR A 524 13.58 -2.49 12.82
C THR A 524 13.77 -3.97 13.11
N LEU A 525 13.83 -4.30 14.40
CA LEU A 525 13.97 -5.64 14.99
C LEU A 525 12.86 -5.88 16.05
N GLU A 526 11.72 -5.21 15.90
CA GLU A 526 10.58 -5.29 16.81
C GLU A 526 10.11 -6.74 16.99
N GLY A 527 9.84 -7.16 18.24
CA GLY A 527 9.43 -8.53 18.60
C GLY A 527 10.52 -9.62 18.57
N ARG A 528 11.78 -9.31 18.26
CA ARG A 528 12.87 -10.31 18.15
C ARG A 528 13.42 -10.77 19.50
N THR A 529 12.75 -11.75 20.09
CA THR A 529 13.16 -12.42 21.35
C THR A 529 14.35 -13.38 21.21
N ASP A 530 14.91 -13.54 20.00
CA ASP A 530 16.12 -14.32 19.73
C ASP A 530 17.39 -13.48 19.67
N LEU A 531 17.30 -12.15 19.84
CA LEU A 531 18.47 -11.27 19.96
C LEU A 531 18.97 -11.21 21.40
N SER A 532 20.29 -11.28 21.55
CA SER A 532 21.00 -11.06 22.80
C SER A 532 21.74 -9.72 22.81
N ASP A 533 22.23 -9.34 23.99
CA ASP A 533 23.02 -8.12 24.18
C ASP A 533 24.30 -8.14 23.31
N THR A 534 24.88 -9.32 23.03
CA THR A 534 26.05 -9.45 22.15
C THR A 534 25.72 -9.31 20.66
N ASP A 535 24.48 -9.64 20.25
CA ASP A 535 24.02 -9.38 18.88
C ASP A 535 23.87 -7.88 18.63
N LEU A 536 23.26 -7.14 19.57
CA LEU A 536 23.15 -5.68 19.48
C LEU A 536 24.50 -4.97 19.54
N LEU A 537 25.45 -5.46 20.35
CA LEU A 537 26.84 -5.02 20.31
C LEU A 537 27.43 -5.17 18.91
N THR A 538 27.30 -6.35 18.31
CA THR A 538 27.87 -6.62 16.97
C THR A 538 27.20 -5.77 15.90
N ILE A 539 25.88 -5.56 16.00
CA ILE A 539 25.11 -4.66 15.13
C ILE A 539 25.57 -3.20 15.28
N SER A 540 25.81 -2.70 16.50
CA SER A 540 26.26 -1.32 16.70
C SER A 540 27.67 -1.06 16.15
N GLN A 541 28.59 -2.03 16.25
CA GLN A 541 29.93 -1.93 15.66
C GLN A 541 29.94 -1.88 14.13
N ILE A 542 28.92 -2.45 13.49
CA ILE A 542 28.81 -2.57 12.03
C ILE A 542 27.97 -1.42 11.45
N CYS A 543 26.90 -1.02 12.14
CA CYS A 543 25.92 -0.04 11.66
C CYS A 543 26.19 1.37 12.23
N CYS A 544 27.41 1.88 12.06
CA CYS A 544 27.88 3.18 12.58
C CYS A 544 27.08 4.42 12.11
N SER A 545 26.16 4.25 11.17
CA SER A 545 25.34 5.29 10.54
C SER A 545 23.88 5.32 11.02
N LEU A 546 23.51 4.48 11.99
CA LEU A 546 22.12 4.37 12.49
C LEU A 546 21.59 5.71 13.04
N SER A 547 20.39 6.07 12.58
CA SER A 547 19.57 7.14 13.15
C SER A 547 18.18 6.67 13.60
N PHE A 548 17.71 5.52 13.11
CA PHE A 548 16.46 4.89 13.54
C PHE A 548 16.73 3.48 14.04
N VAL A 549 16.37 3.20 15.29
CA VAL A 549 16.39 1.86 15.88
C VAL A 549 15.05 1.58 16.56
N ASN A 550 14.41 0.49 16.16
CA ASN A 550 13.24 -0.07 16.85
C ASN A 550 13.53 -1.52 17.26
N ILE A 551 13.61 -1.74 18.58
CA ILE A 551 13.83 -3.04 19.24
C ILE A 551 12.71 -3.34 20.26
N LYS A 552 11.53 -2.73 20.07
CA LYS A 552 10.38 -2.91 20.97
C LYS A 552 10.01 -4.39 21.15
N GLY A 553 9.77 -4.80 22.39
CA GLY A 553 9.45 -6.19 22.73
C GLY A 553 10.61 -7.20 22.64
N CYS A 554 11.86 -6.75 22.48
CA CYS A 554 13.04 -7.62 22.59
C CYS A 554 13.31 -7.97 24.06
N THR A 555 12.48 -8.85 24.63
CA THR A 555 12.46 -9.18 26.07
C THR A 555 13.71 -9.88 26.61
N SER A 556 14.61 -10.35 25.74
CA SER A 556 15.88 -10.97 26.13
C SER A 556 17.00 -9.96 26.40
N LEU A 557 16.75 -8.68 26.14
CA LEU A 557 17.73 -7.60 26.33
C LEU A 557 17.83 -7.16 27.79
N THR A 558 19.05 -6.90 28.26
CA THR A 558 19.34 -6.46 29.64
C THR A 558 20.12 -5.15 29.71
N ASP A 559 20.35 -4.62 30.91
CA ASP A 559 21.26 -3.49 31.14
C ASP A 559 22.67 -3.69 30.54
N HIS A 560 23.11 -4.93 30.26
CA HIS A 560 24.39 -5.18 29.59
C HIS A 560 24.42 -4.72 28.12
N VAL A 561 23.27 -4.48 27.46
CA VAL A 561 23.20 -3.77 26.16
C VAL A 561 23.89 -2.41 26.24
N LEU A 562 23.87 -1.77 27.42
CA LEU A 562 24.24 -0.36 27.59
C LEU A 562 25.39 -0.16 28.59
N ALA A 563 26.07 -1.24 29.00
CA ALA A 563 27.48 -1.17 29.41
C ALA A 563 28.39 -0.59 28.30
N LEU A 564 27.86 -0.47 27.08
CA LEU A 564 28.44 0.30 25.97
C LEU A 564 28.24 1.81 26.12
N CYS A 565 27.07 2.28 26.59
CA CYS A 565 26.72 3.71 26.63
C CYS A 565 26.97 4.38 27.99
N SER A 566 27.04 3.63 29.09
CA SER A 566 27.30 4.19 30.42
C SER A 566 28.76 4.01 30.84
N SER A 567 29.48 5.12 30.98
CA SER A 567 30.80 5.18 31.60
C SER A 567 30.73 4.60 33.02
N ASN A 568 31.36 3.44 33.27
CA ASN A 568 31.87 2.97 34.59
C ASN A 568 32.34 1.49 34.57
N SER A 569 33.03 1.04 33.52
CA SER A 569 33.83 -0.19 33.58
C SER A 569 35.28 0.10 33.19
N SER A 570 36.18 0.06 34.17
CA SER A 570 37.61 0.31 33.99
C SER A 570 38.25 -0.75 33.08
N GLY A 571 38.45 -0.46 31.80
CA GLY A 571 39.15 -1.38 30.91
C GLY A 571 39.45 -0.91 29.48
N THR A 572 38.55 -0.18 28.80
CA THR A 572 38.65 -0.01 27.34
C THR A 572 38.20 1.37 26.79
N GLN A 573 39.13 2.32 26.74
CA GLN A 573 38.90 3.71 26.27
C GLN A 573 38.45 3.88 24.79
N GLN A 574 38.43 2.80 23.99
CA GLN A 574 38.12 2.89 22.56
C GLN A 574 36.62 2.66 22.27
N TYR A 575 35.93 1.83 23.06
CA TYR A 575 34.50 1.58 22.90
C TYR A 575 33.63 2.72 23.47
N GLU A 576 34.04 3.31 24.59
CA GLU A 576 33.32 4.42 25.26
C GLU A 576 33.03 5.61 24.32
N LYS A 577 33.94 5.91 23.39
CA LYS A 577 33.75 7.00 22.42
C LYS A 577 32.71 6.69 21.35
N GLN A 578 32.56 5.43 20.93
CA GLN A 578 31.71 5.07 19.78
C GLN A 578 30.22 5.04 20.15
N SER A 579 29.90 4.62 21.37
CA SER A 579 28.51 4.48 21.83
C SER A 579 27.85 5.82 22.15
N LEU A 580 28.60 6.75 22.76
CA LEU A 580 28.15 8.15 22.92
C LEU A 580 27.88 8.80 21.56
N LEU A 581 28.74 8.55 20.55
CA LEU A 581 28.54 9.04 19.18
C LEU A 581 27.29 8.46 18.48
N MET A 582 26.78 7.31 18.91
CA MET A 582 25.50 6.79 18.41
C MET A 582 24.30 7.52 19.01
N ALA A 583 24.29 7.75 20.33
CA ALA A 583 23.17 8.44 21.00
C ALA A 583 22.87 9.81 20.36
N HIS A 584 23.92 10.58 20.06
CA HIS A 584 23.84 11.89 19.39
C HIS A 584 23.32 11.86 17.94
N ARG A 585 23.25 10.69 17.30
CA ARG A 585 22.78 10.54 15.90
C ARG A 585 21.35 10.01 15.81
N LEU A 586 20.81 9.48 16.89
CA LEU A 586 19.49 8.87 16.89
C LEU A 586 18.38 9.92 16.75
N GLN A 587 17.61 9.78 15.68
CA GLN A 587 16.35 10.49 15.44
C GLN A 587 15.14 9.65 15.88
N THR A 588 15.27 8.33 15.99
CA THR A 588 14.21 7.46 16.54
C THR A 588 14.77 6.32 17.37
N LEU A 589 14.22 6.18 18.58
CA LEU A 589 14.55 5.12 19.52
C LEU A 589 13.27 4.51 20.09
N HIS A 590 12.93 3.30 19.67
CA HIS A 590 11.81 2.53 20.23
C HIS A 590 12.33 1.30 20.99
N ILE A 591 12.15 1.32 22.31
CA ILE A 591 12.66 0.31 23.25
C ILE A 591 11.59 -0.23 24.20
N GLY A 592 10.32 0.12 23.99
CA GLY A 592 9.21 -0.29 24.87
C GLY A 592 9.11 -1.82 25.04
N GLY A 593 8.70 -2.29 26.22
CA GLY A 593 8.60 -3.71 26.54
C GLY A 593 9.94 -4.46 26.70
N CYS A 594 11.08 -3.78 26.62
CA CYS A 594 12.39 -4.34 26.97
C CYS A 594 12.57 -4.38 28.51
N ASN A 595 11.86 -5.30 29.16
CA ASN A 595 11.71 -5.37 30.63
C ASN A 595 13.03 -5.56 31.42
N GLY A 596 14.14 -5.92 30.76
CA GLY A 596 15.47 -6.03 31.37
C GLY A 596 16.28 -4.73 31.41
N VAL A 597 15.75 -3.62 30.87
CA VAL A 597 16.40 -2.29 30.85
C VAL A 597 15.90 -1.42 32.00
N THR A 598 16.82 -0.83 32.76
CA THR A 598 16.51 0.00 33.94
C THR A 598 16.62 1.51 33.67
N GLY A 599 15.92 2.32 34.49
CA GLY A 599 15.90 3.78 34.37
C GLY A 599 17.28 4.45 34.47
N LYS A 600 18.26 3.86 35.18
CA LYS A 600 19.64 4.38 35.25
C LYS A 600 20.33 4.33 33.89
N VAL A 601 20.18 3.20 33.22
CA VAL A 601 20.74 2.91 31.91
C VAL A 601 20.03 3.73 30.83
N LEU A 602 18.70 3.86 30.94
CA LEU A 602 17.92 4.76 30.09
C LEU A 602 18.36 6.22 30.25
N SER A 603 18.61 6.67 31.48
CA SER A 603 19.08 8.03 31.77
C SER A 603 20.42 8.33 31.08
N ALA A 604 21.39 7.41 31.17
CA ALA A 604 22.68 7.56 30.49
C ALA A 604 22.52 7.66 28.95
N LEU A 605 21.57 6.93 28.36
CA LEU A 605 21.27 7.02 26.94
C LEU A 605 20.58 8.34 26.57
N MET A 606 19.64 8.83 27.40
CA MET A 606 18.91 10.07 27.15
C MET A 606 19.77 11.33 27.27
N SER A 607 20.81 11.33 28.11
CA SER A 607 21.70 12.51 28.26
C SER A 607 22.43 12.91 26.97
N GLY A 608 22.58 11.99 26.01
CA GLY A 608 23.18 12.25 24.70
C GLY A 608 22.17 12.32 23.54
N ALA A 609 20.86 12.23 23.79
CA ALA A 609 19.84 12.10 22.74
C ALA A 609 19.28 13.47 22.28
N ASP A 610 20.15 14.36 21.79
CA ASP A 610 19.80 15.74 21.41
C ASP A 610 19.01 15.87 20.10
N HIS A 611 19.21 14.96 19.15
CA HIS A 611 18.57 14.99 17.82
C HIS A 611 17.28 14.15 17.70
N LEU A 612 16.75 13.65 18.82
CA LEU A 612 15.68 12.66 18.82
C LEU A 612 14.30 13.25 18.45
N ARG A 613 13.65 12.65 17.45
CA ARG A 613 12.30 13.00 16.96
C ARG A 613 11.20 12.04 17.42
N SER A 614 11.52 10.79 17.72
CA SER A 614 10.53 9.80 18.16
C SER A 614 11.09 8.87 19.24
N LEU A 615 10.36 8.75 20.35
CA LEU A 615 10.79 8.05 21.56
C LEU A 615 9.66 7.14 22.08
N CYS A 616 9.92 5.84 22.19
CA CYS A 616 8.98 4.87 22.80
C CYS A 616 9.65 4.14 23.98
N LEU A 617 9.13 4.44 25.17
CA LEU A 617 9.55 3.97 26.49
C LEU A 617 8.46 3.15 27.21
N ARG A 618 7.43 2.71 26.47
CA ARG A 618 6.30 1.95 26.98
C ARG A 618 6.74 0.78 27.88
N GLU A 619 6.05 0.61 29.01
CA GLU A 619 6.29 -0.45 30.02
C GLU A 619 7.66 -0.42 30.74
N ILE A 620 8.55 0.55 30.44
CA ILE A 620 9.85 0.71 31.12
C ILE A 620 9.69 1.35 32.52
N GLN A 621 10.60 1.01 33.44
CA GLN A 621 10.64 1.55 34.82
C GLN A 621 11.68 2.68 34.95
N GLY A 622 11.36 3.72 35.74
CA GLY A 622 12.28 4.84 36.02
C GLY A 622 12.39 5.83 34.86
N VAL A 623 11.26 6.18 34.24
CA VAL A 623 11.20 7.05 33.05
C VAL A 623 11.38 8.54 33.38
N ASP A 624 10.86 9.02 34.52
CA ASP A 624 10.94 10.45 34.92
C ASP A 624 12.39 10.98 34.94
N ASP A 625 13.29 10.27 35.61
CA ASP A 625 14.71 10.64 35.72
C ASP A 625 15.35 10.84 34.33
N ALA A 626 14.95 10.03 33.36
CA ALA A 626 15.45 10.08 31.99
C ALA A 626 14.81 11.20 31.15
N LEU A 627 13.54 11.53 31.39
CA LEU A 627 12.85 12.63 30.71
C LEU A 627 13.30 14.01 31.25
N TYR A 628 13.62 14.13 32.54
CA TYR A 628 14.11 15.39 33.11
C TYR A 628 15.48 15.80 32.53
N ILE A 629 16.36 14.84 32.28
CA ILE A 629 17.69 15.08 31.69
C ILE A 629 17.70 15.08 30.15
N PHE A 630 16.57 14.82 29.50
CA PHE A 630 16.48 14.82 28.04
C PHE A 630 16.82 16.21 27.46
N PRO A 631 17.86 16.33 26.60
CA PRO A 631 18.30 17.61 26.06
C PRO A 631 17.52 18.02 24.79
N GLY A 632 16.86 17.08 24.11
CA GLY A 632 16.26 17.30 22.80
C GLY A 632 15.08 18.28 22.78
N ASN A 633 14.98 19.02 21.67
CA ASN A 633 13.99 20.06 21.39
C ASN A 633 13.23 19.85 20.05
N ALA A 634 13.43 18.68 19.41
CA ALA A 634 12.85 18.33 18.11
C ALA A 634 11.92 17.09 18.17
N LEU A 635 11.45 16.71 19.36
CA LEU A 635 10.62 15.52 19.58
C LEU A 635 9.19 15.72 19.02
N GLU A 636 8.83 14.88 18.06
CA GLU A 636 7.53 14.84 17.38
C GLU A 636 6.60 13.74 17.93
N MET A 637 7.17 12.67 18.52
CA MET A 637 6.40 11.55 19.09
C MET A 637 6.99 11.06 20.41
N LEU A 638 6.13 10.92 21.43
CA LEU A 638 6.46 10.37 22.74
C LEU A 638 5.44 9.29 23.15
N ASP A 639 5.92 8.06 23.33
CA ASP A 639 5.14 6.96 23.94
C ASP A 639 5.76 6.54 25.28
N VAL A 640 5.01 6.79 26.34
CA VAL A 640 5.32 6.47 27.74
C VAL A 640 4.23 5.58 28.36
N SER A 641 3.45 4.88 27.54
CA SER A 641 2.28 4.11 27.97
C SER A 641 2.63 2.99 28.98
N ASP A 642 1.72 2.70 29.90
CA ASP A 642 1.86 1.73 31.00
C ASP A 642 3.12 1.90 31.87
N THR A 643 3.71 3.10 31.89
CA THR A 643 4.81 3.46 32.80
C THR A 643 4.29 4.12 34.09
N LYS A 644 5.22 4.55 34.95
CA LYS A 644 4.96 5.30 36.19
C LYS A 644 5.18 6.81 36.04
N VAL A 645 5.15 7.33 34.81
CA VAL A 645 5.53 8.71 34.49
C VAL A 645 4.62 9.76 35.17
N SER A 646 5.22 10.87 35.63
CA SER A 646 4.49 12.02 36.19
C SER A 646 4.07 13.05 35.14
N ALA A 647 3.02 13.84 35.44
CA ALA A 647 2.60 14.95 34.58
C ALA A 647 3.69 16.02 34.45
N ALA A 648 4.44 16.28 35.53
CA ALA A 648 5.56 17.22 35.56
C ALA A 648 6.71 16.81 34.61
N ALA A 649 7.07 15.52 34.54
CA ALA A 649 8.09 15.02 33.62
C ALA A 649 7.67 15.15 32.15
N ILE A 650 6.40 14.86 31.82
CA ILE A 650 5.86 15.07 30.46
C ILE A 650 5.83 16.57 30.12
N CYS A 651 5.36 17.42 31.03
CA CYS A 651 5.40 18.88 30.88
C CYS A 651 6.80 19.40 30.58
N HIS A 652 7.84 18.94 31.31
CA HIS A 652 9.22 19.36 31.09
C HIS A 652 9.71 19.10 29.66
N VAL A 653 9.31 17.96 29.07
CA VAL A 653 9.62 17.64 27.67
C VAL A 653 8.83 18.54 26.71
N ILE A 654 7.52 18.72 26.92
CA ILE A 654 6.67 19.53 26.03
C ILE A 654 7.14 20.99 25.93
N HIS A 655 7.56 21.62 27.04
CA HIS A 655 8.03 23.00 27.03
C HIS A 655 9.26 23.23 26.12
N LYS A 656 10.06 22.18 25.88
CA LYS A 656 11.18 22.19 24.92
C LYS A 656 10.78 21.74 23.52
N ASN A 657 9.64 21.04 23.37
CA ASN A 657 9.26 20.27 22.18
C ASN A 657 7.82 20.63 21.75
N THR A 658 7.59 21.89 21.36
CA THR A 658 6.27 22.38 20.91
C THR A 658 5.81 21.72 19.60
N GLY A 659 6.74 21.19 18.81
CA GLY A 659 6.48 20.41 17.59
C GLY A 659 5.91 18.99 17.80
N LEU A 660 5.55 18.62 19.03
CA LEU A 660 4.97 17.30 19.33
C LEU A 660 3.63 17.08 18.59
N LYS A 661 3.55 15.96 17.86
CA LYS A 661 2.40 15.50 17.07
C LYS A 661 1.71 14.27 17.66
N SER A 662 2.47 13.38 18.32
CA SER A 662 1.93 12.15 18.92
C SER A 662 2.31 12.04 20.39
N LEU A 663 1.31 11.86 21.25
CA LEU A 663 1.50 11.59 22.68
C LEU A 663 0.72 10.33 23.08
N ARG A 664 1.43 9.32 23.57
CA ARG A 664 0.84 8.09 24.10
C ARG A 664 1.24 7.93 25.57
N ALA A 665 0.27 8.09 26.47
CA ALA A 665 0.43 7.97 27.91
C ALA A 665 -0.72 7.14 28.53
N ARG A 666 -1.26 6.19 27.75
CA ARG A 666 -2.32 5.28 28.19
C ARG A 666 -1.84 4.46 29.39
N GLY A 667 -2.68 4.30 30.42
CA GLY A 667 -2.40 3.44 31.56
C GLY A 667 -1.48 4.04 32.65
N CYS A 668 -0.94 5.24 32.43
CA CYS A 668 -0.07 5.97 33.36
C CYS A 668 -0.85 6.52 34.56
N ARG A 669 -1.00 5.73 35.62
CA ARG A 669 -1.81 6.09 36.81
C ARG A 669 -1.29 7.31 37.58
N HIS A 670 0.01 7.58 37.53
CA HIS A 670 0.60 8.70 38.27
C HIS A 670 0.33 10.08 37.65
N LEU A 671 -0.28 10.15 36.46
CA LEU A 671 -0.80 11.42 35.93
C LEU A 671 -1.90 12.03 36.82
N VAL A 672 -2.52 11.24 37.72
CA VAL A 672 -3.64 11.63 38.60
C VAL A 672 -3.25 11.62 40.09
N GLN A 673 -2.08 11.10 40.46
CA GLN A 673 -1.83 10.64 41.84
C GLN A 673 -0.83 11.48 42.65
N GLN A 674 -0.45 12.69 42.22
CA GLN A 674 0.34 13.60 43.06
C GLN A 674 -0.16 15.06 42.96
N GLU A 675 -0.47 15.61 44.14
CA GLU A 675 -0.47 17.04 44.51
C GLU A 675 -1.33 18.03 43.68
N GLY A 676 -2.66 17.79 43.69
CA GLY A 676 -3.68 18.82 43.46
C GLY A 676 -4.33 18.82 42.08
N GLU A 677 -5.61 19.22 42.02
CA GLU A 677 -6.40 19.28 40.77
C GLU A 677 -5.79 20.23 39.72
N ASP A 678 -4.98 21.21 40.16
CA ASP A 678 -4.30 22.19 39.31
C ASP A 678 -3.25 21.58 38.35
N GLU A 679 -2.54 20.51 38.74
CA GLU A 679 -1.43 19.94 37.94
C GLU A 679 -1.93 19.12 36.73
N GLU A 680 -3.05 18.40 36.86
CA GLU A 680 -3.67 17.67 35.74
C GLU A 680 -4.16 18.64 34.65
N GLN A 681 -4.87 19.69 35.06
CA GLN A 681 -5.43 20.67 34.13
C GLN A 681 -4.34 21.53 33.47
N LYS A 682 -3.19 21.71 34.16
CA LYS A 682 -1.97 22.31 33.63
C LYS A 682 -1.32 21.48 32.51
N LEU A 683 -1.27 20.14 32.59
CA LEU A 683 -0.74 19.32 31.50
C LEU A 683 -1.54 19.47 30.20
N TYR A 684 -2.88 19.35 30.27
CA TYR A 684 -3.73 19.42 29.08
C TYR A 684 -3.82 20.83 28.49
N SER A 685 -3.78 21.88 29.32
CA SER A 685 -3.70 23.26 28.84
C SER A 685 -2.33 23.61 28.24
N VAL A 686 -1.22 23.10 28.78
CA VAL A 686 0.12 23.21 28.16
C VAL A 686 0.13 22.53 26.79
N LEU A 687 -0.38 21.30 26.67
CA LEU A 687 -0.52 20.60 25.38
C LEU A 687 -1.41 21.37 24.39
N GLY A 688 -2.58 21.83 24.85
CA GLY A 688 -3.55 22.56 24.04
C GLY A 688 -3.02 23.88 23.48
N ASN A 689 -2.15 24.57 24.23
CA ASN A 689 -1.58 25.86 23.85
C ASN A 689 -0.30 25.76 23.02
N LEU A 690 0.53 24.71 23.23
CA LEU A 690 1.86 24.61 22.64
C LEU A 690 1.95 23.70 21.41
N CYS A 691 1.08 22.68 21.29
CA CYS A 691 1.25 21.59 20.32
C CYS A 691 0.18 21.57 19.22
N LYS A 692 0.42 20.77 18.18
CA LYS A 692 -0.56 20.40 17.14
C LYS A 692 -0.53 18.89 16.98
N LEU A 693 -1.54 18.23 17.51
CA LEU A 693 -1.54 16.78 17.71
C LEU A 693 -2.32 16.07 16.60
N GLU A 694 -1.71 15.03 16.07
CA GLU A 694 -2.24 14.13 15.05
C GLU A 694 -2.65 12.77 15.67
N GLU A 695 -2.04 12.39 16.79
CA GLU A 695 -2.35 11.15 17.53
C GLU A 695 -2.29 11.35 19.06
N ILE A 696 -3.29 10.80 19.77
CA ILE A 696 -3.36 10.83 21.23
C ILE A 696 -3.85 9.49 21.77
N GLU A 697 -3.07 8.88 22.66
CA GLU A 697 -3.53 7.78 23.53
C GLU A 697 -3.45 8.19 25.01
N LEU A 698 -4.59 8.34 25.68
CA LEU A 698 -4.67 8.77 27.08
C LEU A 698 -5.50 7.79 27.93
N GLY A 699 -5.60 8.05 29.24
CA GLY A 699 -6.37 7.23 30.18
C GLY A 699 -6.68 8.02 31.44
N TRP A 700 -6.20 7.53 32.59
CA TRP A 700 -6.24 8.22 33.89
C TRP A 700 -6.00 9.75 33.75
N GLY A 701 -6.97 10.55 34.19
CA GLY A 701 -6.93 12.02 34.19
C GLY A 701 -7.48 12.67 32.91
N PHE A 702 -7.83 11.89 31.89
CA PHE A 702 -8.41 12.43 30.67
C PHE A 702 -9.93 12.54 30.77
N SER A 703 -10.45 13.76 30.79
CA SER A 703 -11.88 14.06 30.96
C SER A 703 -12.44 14.93 29.82
N PHE A 704 -13.74 15.20 29.85
CA PHE A 704 -14.36 16.24 29.01
C PHE A 704 -13.65 17.61 29.13
N PHE A 705 -13.27 18.02 30.34
CA PHE A 705 -12.55 19.28 30.56
C PHE A 705 -11.15 19.25 29.94
N SER A 706 -10.48 18.10 30.00
CA SER A 706 -9.20 17.86 29.33
C SER A 706 -9.34 17.94 27.80
N LEU A 707 -10.43 17.41 27.23
CA LEU A 707 -10.73 17.49 25.80
C LEU A 707 -10.96 18.94 25.35
N GLU A 708 -11.74 19.73 26.10
CA GLU A 708 -11.93 21.16 25.80
C GLU A 708 -10.63 21.97 25.92
N ALA A 709 -9.77 21.66 26.90
CA ALA A 709 -8.44 22.28 27.00
C ALA A 709 -7.53 21.94 25.80
N LEU A 710 -7.60 20.71 25.28
CA LEU A 710 -6.84 20.26 24.11
C LEU A 710 -7.40 20.74 22.76
N LYS A 711 -8.63 21.28 22.72
CA LYS A 711 -9.35 21.70 21.50
C LYS A 711 -8.57 22.54 20.48
N PRO A 712 -7.62 23.43 20.85
CA PRO A 712 -6.80 24.14 19.87
C PRO A 712 -5.77 23.23 19.17
N ALA A 713 -5.24 22.22 19.86
CA ALA A 713 -4.20 21.32 19.39
C ALA A 713 -4.73 20.14 18.54
N ILE A 714 -5.97 19.70 18.74
CA ILE A 714 -6.49 18.41 18.22
C ILE A 714 -7.38 18.50 16.97
N LYS A 715 -7.42 19.64 16.29
CA LYS A 715 -8.25 19.84 15.07
C LYS A 715 -7.84 18.94 13.90
N THR A 716 -6.56 18.53 13.86
CA THR A 716 -5.97 17.65 12.86
C THR A 716 -5.78 16.21 13.36
N LEU A 717 -6.44 15.85 14.48
CA LEU A 717 -6.28 14.55 15.10
C LEU A 717 -6.86 13.43 14.22
N ARG A 718 -6.02 12.44 13.87
CA ARG A 718 -6.36 11.24 13.10
C ARG A 718 -6.58 10.02 13.97
N SER A 719 -5.94 9.95 15.14
CA SER A 719 -6.03 8.80 16.05
C SER A 719 -6.31 9.24 17.49
N LEU A 720 -7.38 8.70 18.07
CA LEU A 720 -7.77 8.92 19.47
C LEU A 720 -8.03 7.57 20.17
N CYS A 721 -7.25 7.30 21.22
CA CYS A 721 -7.55 6.22 22.18
C CYS A 721 -7.84 6.80 23.57
N VAL A 722 -9.05 6.55 24.06
CA VAL A 722 -9.45 6.80 25.45
C VAL A 722 -9.37 5.48 26.22
N GLY A 723 -8.25 5.27 26.90
CA GLY A 723 -7.98 4.10 27.73
C GLY A 723 -8.60 4.15 29.12
N LEU A 724 -8.36 3.07 29.89
CA LEU A 724 -8.80 2.93 31.27
C LEU A 724 -8.41 4.15 32.12
N GLY A 725 -9.38 4.70 32.84
CA GLY A 725 -9.24 5.88 33.70
C GLY A 725 -9.63 7.20 33.05
N GLY A 726 -9.92 7.23 31.75
CA GLY A 726 -10.50 8.40 31.07
C GLY A 726 -12.02 8.39 31.09
N SER A 727 -12.66 9.56 31.00
CA SER A 727 -14.13 9.72 30.97
C SER A 727 -14.54 10.98 30.20
N LEU A 728 -14.97 10.80 28.94
CA LEU A 728 -15.40 11.92 28.09
C LEU A 728 -16.83 12.41 28.34
N ALA A 729 -17.64 11.65 29.06
CA ALA A 729 -19.10 11.81 29.18
C ALA A 729 -19.86 11.79 27.81
N PRO A 730 -21.19 11.61 27.79
CA PRO A 730 -21.95 11.56 26.54
C PRO A 730 -21.83 12.84 25.69
N ASP A 731 -21.80 14.01 26.32
CA ASP A 731 -21.68 15.31 25.63
C ASP A 731 -20.31 15.51 24.98
N GLY A 732 -19.23 15.02 25.60
CA GLY A 732 -17.89 15.05 25.01
C GLY A 732 -17.77 14.17 23.78
N LEU A 733 -18.34 12.95 23.84
CA LEU A 733 -18.41 12.05 22.68
C LEU A 733 -19.18 12.66 21.51
N LYS A 734 -20.29 13.34 21.78
CA LYS A 734 -21.06 14.04 20.75
C LYS A 734 -20.29 15.19 20.11
N GLN A 735 -19.41 15.85 20.86
CA GLN A 735 -18.57 16.93 20.33
C GLN A 735 -17.30 16.45 19.61
N LEU A 736 -16.89 15.18 19.73
CA LEU A 736 -15.69 14.65 19.05
C LEU A 736 -15.71 14.87 17.54
N THR A 737 -16.87 14.74 16.89
CA THR A 737 -17.02 14.93 15.44
C THR A 737 -16.78 16.38 15.00
N THR A 738 -17.10 17.34 15.87
CA THR A 738 -16.89 18.77 15.65
C THR A 738 -15.47 19.21 16.01
N ILE A 739 -14.87 18.59 17.03
CA ILE A 739 -13.53 18.93 17.54
C ILE A 739 -12.43 18.27 16.71
N CYS A 740 -12.62 17.02 16.30
CA CYS A 740 -11.67 16.17 15.57
C CYS A 740 -12.29 15.61 14.26
N PRO A 741 -12.60 16.45 13.26
CA PRO A 741 -13.27 16.02 12.03
C PRO A 741 -12.41 15.14 11.11
N MET A 742 -11.10 15.05 11.36
CA MET A 742 -10.14 14.26 10.55
C MET A 742 -9.87 12.85 11.11
N LEU A 743 -10.71 12.36 12.03
CA LEU A 743 -10.45 11.14 12.77
C LEU A 743 -10.61 9.88 11.91
N GLU A 744 -9.54 9.08 11.85
CA GLU A 744 -9.43 7.81 11.13
C GLU A 744 -9.48 6.60 12.07
N THR A 745 -9.04 6.76 13.31
CA THR A 745 -9.06 5.71 14.35
C THR A 745 -9.66 6.24 15.64
N LEU A 746 -10.71 5.57 16.12
CA LEU A 746 -11.33 5.82 17.42
C LEU A 746 -11.34 4.54 18.25
N THR A 747 -10.71 4.58 19.42
CA THR A 747 -10.74 3.49 20.39
C THR A 747 -11.22 4.00 21.75
N LEU A 748 -12.30 3.42 22.27
CA LEU A 748 -12.91 3.79 23.54
C LEU A 748 -12.90 2.59 24.48
N TYR A 749 -12.32 2.77 25.67
CA TYR A 749 -12.37 1.80 26.76
C TYR A 749 -13.21 2.33 27.92
N PHE A 750 -14.13 1.51 28.44
CA PHE A 750 -14.92 1.82 29.64
C PHE A 750 -15.69 3.16 29.59
N GLN A 751 -16.12 3.59 28.41
CA GLN A 751 -16.88 4.84 28.24
C GLN A 751 -18.39 4.60 28.33
N ALA A 752 -19.12 5.60 28.81
CA ALA A 752 -20.57 5.69 28.68
C ALA A 752 -20.92 6.14 27.26
N ILE A 753 -21.59 5.28 26.46
CA ILE A 753 -21.90 5.53 25.05
C ILE A 753 -23.39 5.29 24.75
N SER A 754 -23.91 5.97 23.74
CA SER A 754 -25.31 5.87 23.30
C SER A 754 -25.42 5.73 21.78
N ASP A 755 -26.54 5.19 21.31
CA ASP A 755 -26.85 5.06 19.89
C ASP A 755 -26.71 6.36 19.10
N SER A 756 -27.12 7.49 19.69
CA SER A 756 -26.98 8.81 19.08
C SER A 756 -25.51 9.21 18.88
N ALA A 757 -24.66 8.98 19.88
CA ALA A 757 -23.25 9.33 19.81
C ALA A 757 -22.51 8.50 18.74
N ILE A 758 -22.77 7.18 18.68
CA ILE A 758 -22.16 6.31 17.65
C ILE A 758 -22.71 6.63 16.25
N THR A 759 -24.00 6.94 16.13
CA THR A 759 -24.60 7.41 14.87
C THR A 759 -23.97 8.72 14.39
N ASP A 760 -23.76 9.69 15.28
CA ASP A 760 -23.12 10.96 14.96
C ASP A 760 -21.66 10.74 14.54
N ILE A 761 -20.91 9.88 15.25
CA ILE A 761 -19.53 9.46 14.89
C ILE A 761 -19.48 8.87 13.47
N ILE A 762 -20.31 7.87 13.18
CA ILE A 762 -20.30 7.15 11.88
C ILE A 762 -20.69 8.07 10.72
N LYS A 763 -21.65 8.99 10.93
CA LYS A 763 -22.09 9.92 9.87
C LYS A 763 -21.12 11.05 9.58
N ASN A 764 -20.50 11.61 10.62
CA ASN A 764 -19.70 12.83 10.49
C ASN A 764 -18.19 12.58 10.35
N LEU A 765 -17.73 11.33 10.48
CA LEU A 765 -16.34 10.93 10.27
C LEU A 765 -16.22 9.94 9.09
N PRO A 766 -16.40 10.41 7.83
CA PRO A 766 -16.34 9.53 6.65
C PRO A 766 -14.96 8.91 6.41
N GLY A 767 -13.91 9.46 7.02
CA GLY A 767 -12.55 8.91 7.01
C GLY A 767 -12.28 7.80 8.02
N LEU A 768 -13.25 7.41 8.85
CA LEU A 768 -13.05 6.42 9.92
C LEU A 768 -12.73 5.02 9.34
N GLN A 769 -11.55 4.50 9.67
CA GLN A 769 -11.03 3.21 9.24
C GLN A 769 -11.00 2.16 10.35
N SER A 770 -10.91 2.59 11.62
CA SER A 770 -10.91 1.70 12.78
C SER A 770 -11.81 2.24 13.90
N LEU A 771 -12.77 1.43 14.33
CA LEU A 771 -13.65 1.70 15.46
C LEU A 771 -13.56 0.55 16.48
N ALA A 772 -13.13 0.87 17.70
CA ALA A 772 -13.06 -0.10 18.79
C ALA A 772 -13.81 0.41 20.02
N LEU A 773 -14.85 -0.32 20.40
CA LEU A 773 -15.70 -0.09 21.56
C LEU A 773 -15.48 -1.25 22.54
N CYS A 774 -14.66 -0.99 23.56
CA CYS A 774 -14.15 -2.01 24.46
C CYS A 774 -14.67 -1.77 25.89
N TYR A 775 -15.46 -2.70 26.42
CA TYR A 775 -16.02 -2.65 27.78
C TYR A 775 -16.82 -1.37 28.07
N CYS A 776 -17.34 -0.72 27.02
CA CYS A 776 -18.20 0.46 27.11
C CYS A 776 -19.62 0.05 27.53
N PHE A 777 -20.40 1.00 28.07
CA PHE A 777 -21.73 0.75 28.63
C PHE A 777 -22.73 1.82 28.20
N GLY A 778 -24.01 1.45 28.16
CA GLY A 778 -25.11 2.31 27.75
C GLY A 778 -25.95 1.69 26.63
N ASP A 779 -26.97 2.43 26.17
CA ASP A 779 -27.93 1.95 25.18
C ASP A 779 -27.34 2.03 23.76
N ILE A 780 -26.75 0.93 23.33
CA ILE A 780 -26.25 0.69 21.97
C ILE A 780 -27.14 -0.37 21.33
N SER A 781 -27.54 -0.16 20.08
CA SER A 781 -28.29 -1.12 19.27
C SER A 781 -27.75 -1.15 17.84
N LEU A 782 -28.35 -1.98 16.97
CA LEU A 782 -28.01 -2.01 15.55
C LEU A 782 -28.31 -0.67 14.85
N LEU A 783 -29.16 0.20 15.41
CA LEU A 783 -29.51 1.51 14.82
C LEU A 783 -28.27 2.35 14.48
N SER A 784 -27.23 2.27 15.33
CA SER A 784 -25.93 2.91 15.12
C SER A 784 -25.22 2.47 13.83
N PHE A 785 -25.34 1.20 13.46
CA PHE A 785 -24.58 0.56 12.36
C PHE A 785 -25.39 0.37 11.08
N LYS A 786 -26.53 1.08 10.93
CA LYS A 786 -27.39 1.03 9.73
C LYS A 786 -26.84 1.76 8.51
N PHE A 787 -25.76 2.53 8.65
CA PHE A 787 -25.16 3.30 7.59
C PHE A 787 -23.97 2.53 6.98
N GLY A 788 -23.84 2.55 5.66
CA GLY A 788 -22.71 1.92 4.98
C GLY A 788 -21.39 2.59 5.38
N MET A 789 -20.42 1.79 5.81
CA MET A 789 -19.11 2.22 6.28
C MET A 789 -18.00 1.67 5.35
N PRO A 790 -17.89 2.20 4.11
CA PRO A 790 -17.03 1.60 3.08
C PRO A 790 -15.53 1.68 3.42
N ASN A 791 -15.12 2.64 4.25
CA ASN A 791 -13.73 2.84 4.65
C ASN A 791 -13.34 2.05 5.90
N LEU A 792 -14.29 1.47 6.63
CA LEU A 792 -14.02 0.74 7.88
C LEU A 792 -13.34 -0.60 7.57
N ARG A 793 -12.18 -0.82 8.21
CA ARG A 793 -11.32 -2.00 8.06
C ARG A 793 -11.18 -2.79 9.36
N SER A 794 -11.35 -2.13 10.50
CA SER A 794 -11.24 -2.71 11.84
C SER A 794 -12.48 -2.35 12.65
N LEU A 795 -13.18 -3.36 13.17
CA LEU A 795 -14.33 -3.19 14.06
C LEU A 795 -14.19 -4.09 15.28
N LYS A 796 -14.16 -3.49 16.47
CA LYS A 796 -14.10 -4.22 17.75
C LYS A 796 -15.28 -3.85 18.63
N LEU A 797 -16.12 -4.83 18.90
CA LEU A 797 -17.28 -4.75 19.77
C LEU A 797 -17.06 -5.70 20.94
N GLU A 798 -16.30 -5.24 21.94
CA GLU A 798 -15.84 -6.09 23.04
C GLU A 798 -16.67 -5.83 24.30
N ARG A 799 -17.60 -6.75 24.59
CA ARG A 799 -18.59 -6.72 25.68
C ARG A 799 -19.58 -5.55 25.64
N VAL A 800 -19.80 -4.98 24.45
CA VAL A 800 -20.72 -3.85 24.21
C VAL A 800 -22.04 -4.25 23.55
N ALA A 801 -22.07 -5.39 22.83
CA ALA A 801 -23.25 -5.82 22.07
C ALA A 801 -23.72 -7.25 22.46
N PRO A 802 -24.03 -7.51 23.75
CA PRO A 802 -24.50 -8.83 24.18
C PRO A 802 -25.85 -9.23 23.57
N TRP A 803 -26.64 -8.23 23.16
CA TRP A 803 -27.94 -8.35 22.49
C TRP A 803 -27.85 -8.79 21.01
N MET A 804 -26.66 -8.74 20.38
CA MET A 804 -26.50 -8.97 18.94
C MET A 804 -26.87 -10.40 18.54
N THR A 805 -27.82 -10.51 17.60
CA THR A 805 -28.27 -11.76 16.98
C THR A 805 -27.59 -12.02 15.64
N ASN A 806 -27.82 -13.19 15.05
CA ASN A 806 -27.35 -13.52 13.71
C ASN A 806 -27.90 -12.55 12.63
N GLU A 807 -29.12 -12.03 12.78
CA GLU A 807 -29.73 -11.09 11.82
C GLU A 807 -29.05 -9.70 11.89
N ASP A 808 -28.73 -9.25 13.10
CA ASP A 808 -27.95 -8.03 13.33
C ASP A 808 -26.54 -8.15 12.72
N LEU A 809 -25.90 -9.31 12.89
CA LEU A 809 -24.59 -9.62 12.32
C LEU A 809 -24.62 -9.65 10.78
N GLY A 810 -25.70 -10.18 10.19
CA GLY A 810 -25.92 -10.15 8.74
C GLY A 810 -26.00 -8.71 8.21
N THR A 811 -26.80 -7.87 8.87
CA THR A 811 -26.92 -6.44 8.54
C THR A 811 -25.57 -5.72 8.67
N LEU A 812 -24.79 -6.03 9.71
CA LEU A 812 -23.44 -5.48 9.89
C LEU A 812 -22.49 -5.91 8.77
N ALA A 813 -22.58 -7.16 8.31
CA ALA A 813 -21.80 -7.67 7.18
C ALA A 813 -22.18 -7.02 5.85
N GLU A 814 -23.42 -6.59 5.65
CA GLU A 814 -23.83 -5.80 4.48
C GLU A 814 -23.26 -4.38 4.53
N ASN A 815 -23.29 -3.71 5.69
CA ASN A 815 -22.84 -2.32 5.83
C ASN A 815 -21.31 -2.15 5.94
N CYS A 816 -20.58 -3.18 6.37
CA CYS A 816 -19.12 -3.15 6.62
C CYS A 816 -18.35 -4.12 5.71
N ALA A 817 -18.51 -4.03 4.39
CA ALA A 817 -17.98 -5.02 3.44
C ALA A 817 -16.44 -5.17 3.38
N ASN A 818 -15.67 -4.20 3.89
CA ASN A 818 -14.21 -4.12 3.75
C ASN A 818 -13.41 -4.45 5.04
N LEU A 819 -14.03 -5.05 6.06
CA LEU A 819 -13.33 -5.44 7.30
C LEU A 819 -12.25 -6.51 7.06
N VAL A 820 -11.12 -6.33 7.75
CA VAL A 820 -10.01 -7.28 7.85
C VAL A 820 -9.70 -7.67 9.30
N ASP A 821 -10.12 -6.87 10.29
CA ASP A 821 -10.01 -7.17 11.72
C ASP A 821 -11.40 -7.06 12.39
N LEU A 822 -11.84 -8.14 13.02
CA LEU A 822 -13.16 -8.25 13.65
C LEU A 822 -13.05 -8.88 15.06
N SER A 823 -13.58 -8.18 16.05
CA SER A 823 -13.69 -8.65 17.43
C SER A 823 -15.14 -8.53 17.90
N LEU A 824 -15.77 -9.64 18.30
CA LEU A 824 -17.19 -9.74 18.74
C LEU A 824 -17.30 -10.29 20.17
N ILE A 825 -16.30 -10.02 21.00
CA ILE A 825 -16.19 -10.54 22.36
C ILE A 825 -17.47 -10.22 23.16
N GLY A 826 -18.08 -11.21 23.80
CA GLY A 826 -19.29 -11.05 24.62
C GLY A 826 -20.61 -10.89 23.85
N CYS A 827 -20.65 -11.09 22.53
CA CYS A 827 -21.90 -11.14 21.76
C CYS A 827 -22.67 -12.46 22.02
N THR A 828 -23.45 -12.50 23.11
CA THR A 828 -24.00 -13.73 23.70
C THR A 828 -25.17 -14.39 22.97
N PHE A 829 -25.86 -13.71 22.04
CA PHE A 829 -26.98 -14.30 21.28
C PHE A 829 -26.59 -14.81 19.88
N LEU A 830 -25.30 -14.83 19.53
CA LEU A 830 -24.82 -15.47 18.31
C LEU A 830 -24.89 -17.00 18.44
N ASP A 831 -25.44 -17.68 17.45
CA ASP A 831 -25.59 -19.16 17.41
C ASP A 831 -25.06 -19.73 16.07
N SER A 832 -24.49 -20.94 16.11
CA SER A 832 -24.09 -21.70 14.91
C SER A 832 -25.30 -22.19 14.11
N VAL A 833 -26.46 -22.35 14.75
CA VAL A 833 -27.66 -22.89 14.11
C VAL A 833 -28.66 -21.77 13.76
N PRO A 834 -29.24 -21.75 12.55
CA PRO A 834 -30.37 -20.87 12.23
C PRO A 834 -31.52 -21.06 13.22
N ILE A 835 -31.99 -19.95 13.83
CA ILE A 835 -32.95 -19.92 14.96
C ILE A 835 -34.21 -20.77 14.71
N PHE A 836 -34.65 -20.91 13.45
CA PHE A 836 -35.83 -21.69 13.09
C PHE A 836 -35.70 -23.20 13.28
N LEU A 837 -34.50 -23.78 13.10
CA LEU A 837 -34.26 -25.23 13.30
C LEU A 837 -34.42 -25.65 14.77
N GLN A 838 -34.25 -24.72 15.71
CA GLN A 838 -34.44 -24.98 17.13
C GLN A 838 -35.94 -25.03 17.53
N LYS A 839 -36.85 -24.55 16.66
CA LYS A 839 -38.31 -24.71 16.78
C LYS A 839 -38.88 -25.88 15.97
N THR A 840 -38.16 -26.41 14.99
CA THR A 840 -38.60 -27.55 14.16
C THR A 840 -37.87 -28.85 14.53
N LEU A 841 -38.07 -29.29 15.78
CA LEU A 841 -37.90 -30.71 16.16
C LEU A 841 -39.10 -31.58 15.74
N ASP A 842 -40.02 -31.01 14.96
CA ASP A 842 -41.07 -31.72 14.24
C ASP A 842 -41.00 -31.36 12.73
N MET A 843 -41.57 -32.20 11.88
CA MET A 843 -41.52 -32.16 10.38
C MET A 843 -40.27 -32.76 9.70
N ARG A 844 -40.16 -34.09 9.72
CA ARG A 844 -39.36 -34.87 8.75
C ARG A 844 -39.82 -34.74 7.28
N TYR A 845 -40.92 -34.05 7.01
CA TYR A 845 -41.53 -33.92 5.68
C TYR A 845 -40.83 -32.91 4.75
N MET A 846 -40.49 -31.71 5.25
CA MET A 846 -39.99 -30.61 4.40
C MET A 846 -38.64 -30.90 3.73
N ALA A 847 -37.74 -31.63 4.40
CA ALA A 847 -36.43 -31.99 3.84
C ALA A 847 -36.55 -32.93 2.63
N PHE A 848 -37.62 -33.74 2.55
CA PHE A 848 -37.80 -34.72 1.48
C PHE A 848 -38.28 -34.07 0.18
N GLU A 849 -39.09 -33.00 0.26
CA GLU A 849 -39.58 -32.28 -0.93
C GLU A 849 -38.55 -31.28 -1.47
N LEU A 850 -37.75 -30.63 -0.62
CA LEU A 850 -36.62 -29.80 -1.06
C LEU A 850 -35.58 -30.60 -1.88
N ILE A 851 -35.20 -31.79 -1.40
CA ILE A 851 -34.27 -32.67 -2.13
C ILE A 851 -34.87 -33.17 -3.45
N ARG A 852 -36.21 -33.34 -3.53
CA ARG A 852 -36.89 -33.71 -4.79
C ARG A 852 -36.82 -32.57 -5.81
N CYS A 853 -37.16 -31.34 -5.41
CA CYS A 853 -37.12 -30.18 -6.31
C CYS A 853 -35.72 -29.89 -6.87
N PHE A 854 -34.66 -30.05 -6.08
CA PHE A 854 -33.28 -29.82 -6.53
C PHE A 854 -32.76 -30.80 -7.58
N LYS A 855 -33.43 -31.95 -7.78
CA LYS A 855 -32.98 -32.98 -8.74
C LYS A 855 -33.57 -32.81 -10.14
N ASP A 856 -34.68 -32.10 -10.26
CA ASP A 856 -35.52 -32.15 -11.46
C ASP A 856 -35.49 -30.88 -12.34
N ASN A 857 -34.94 -29.74 -11.90
CA ASN A 857 -34.76 -28.56 -12.79
C ASN A 857 -33.67 -27.55 -12.36
N PRO A 858 -32.50 -27.49 -13.04
CA PRO A 858 -31.39 -26.60 -12.67
C PRO A 858 -31.28 -25.31 -13.52
N LYS A 859 -32.37 -24.78 -14.12
CA LYS A 859 -32.29 -23.73 -15.17
C LYS A 859 -33.00 -22.39 -14.94
N ASP A 860 -33.83 -22.24 -13.91
CA ASP A 860 -34.57 -20.99 -13.69
C ASP A 860 -33.91 -20.07 -12.65
N ASN A 861 -33.11 -19.12 -13.13
CA ASN A 861 -32.43 -18.10 -12.30
C ASN A 861 -33.38 -17.03 -11.72
N ALA A 862 -34.69 -17.09 -11.99
CA ALA A 862 -35.64 -16.02 -11.64
C ALA A 862 -36.27 -16.14 -10.25
N THR A 863 -36.15 -17.29 -9.57
CA THR A 863 -36.74 -17.54 -8.24
C THR A 863 -35.80 -17.31 -7.06
N PHE A 864 -34.51 -17.04 -7.31
CA PHE A 864 -33.54 -16.71 -6.26
C PHE A 864 -33.90 -15.43 -5.47
N SER A 865 -34.66 -14.51 -6.06
CA SER A 865 -34.97 -13.20 -5.49
C SER A 865 -36.14 -13.18 -4.48
N LEU A 866 -36.83 -14.29 -4.26
CA LEU A 866 -38.02 -14.37 -3.39
C LEU A 866 -37.94 -15.46 -2.31
N LEU A 867 -36.78 -16.12 -2.16
CA LEU A 867 -36.50 -17.11 -1.10
C LEU A 867 -35.31 -16.70 -0.20
N SER A 868 -34.90 -15.43 -0.23
CA SER A 868 -33.80 -14.87 0.56
C SER A 868 -34.14 -14.66 2.04
N VAL A 869 -34.87 -15.59 2.67
CA VAL A 869 -34.86 -15.73 4.13
C VAL A 869 -33.55 -16.42 4.49
N SER A 870 -32.62 -15.69 5.08
CA SER A 870 -31.24 -16.12 5.33
C SER A 870 -31.15 -17.19 6.43
N PHE A 871 -31.30 -18.46 6.04
CA PHE A 871 -31.05 -19.62 6.91
C PHE A 871 -29.54 -19.88 7.08
N VAL A 872 -28.84 -18.95 7.71
CA VAL A 872 -27.37 -18.89 7.76
C VAL A 872 -26.90 -18.74 9.22
N GLY A 873 -25.97 -19.59 9.68
CA GLY A 873 -25.42 -19.52 11.03
C GLY A 873 -24.40 -18.39 11.18
N ALA A 874 -24.13 -17.90 12.38
CA ALA A 874 -23.23 -16.74 12.55
C ALA A 874 -21.80 -16.98 12.02
N GLN A 875 -21.31 -18.23 11.99
CA GLN A 875 -20.03 -18.55 11.34
C GLN A 875 -20.07 -18.34 9.83
N ASP A 876 -21.14 -18.78 9.19
CA ASP A 876 -21.33 -18.65 7.74
C ASP A 876 -21.54 -17.18 7.36
N ILE A 877 -22.20 -16.39 8.21
CA ILE A 877 -22.29 -14.92 8.04
C ILE A 877 -20.90 -14.29 8.12
N ILE A 878 -20.05 -14.69 9.07
CA ILE A 878 -18.68 -14.17 9.18
C ILE A 878 -17.86 -14.53 7.93
N SER A 879 -17.88 -15.79 7.47
CA SER A 879 -17.03 -16.25 6.37
C SER A 879 -17.51 -15.84 4.98
N SER A 880 -18.83 -15.73 4.78
CA SER A 880 -19.39 -15.16 3.54
C SER A 880 -19.37 -13.63 3.53
N GLY A 881 -19.48 -12.98 4.69
CA GLY A 881 -19.46 -11.53 4.87
C GLY A 881 -18.06 -10.92 4.79
N TRP A 882 -17.07 -11.57 5.42
CA TRP A 882 -15.68 -11.09 5.49
C TRP A 882 -14.68 -12.19 5.09
N PRO A 883 -14.72 -12.70 3.84
CA PRO A 883 -13.81 -13.76 3.38
C PRO A 883 -12.33 -13.38 3.41
N GLY A 884 -12.01 -12.08 3.37
CA GLY A 884 -10.64 -11.53 3.44
C GLY A 884 -10.14 -11.21 4.85
N LEU A 885 -10.82 -11.66 5.90
CA LEU A 885 -10.49 -11.37 7.29
C LEU A 885 -9.10 -11.94 7.67
N THR A 886 -8.25 -11.11 8.28
CA THR A 886 -6.91 -11.47 8.77
C THR A 886 -6.86 -11.63 10.29
N SER A 887 -7.82 -11.06 11.02
CA SER A 887 -7.93 -11.17 12.48
C SER A 887 -9.38 -11.41 12.91
N LEU A 888 -9.61 -12.47 13.69
CA LEU A 888 -10.92 -12.85 14.22
C LEU A 888 -10.85 -13.19 15.71
N HIS A 889 -11.51 -12.39 16.55
CA HIS A 889 -11.61 -12.62 17.99
C HIS A 889 -13.05 -12.93 18.40
N LEU A 890 -13.29 -14.19 18.80
CA LEU A 890 -14.57 -14.71 19.27
C LEU A 890 -14.43 -15.26 20.69
N GLU A 891 -14.80 -14.45 21.67
CA GLU A 891 -14.68 -14.80 23.08
C GLU A 891 -16.03 -14.62 23.79
N GLU A 892 -16.54 -15.65 24.48
CA GLU A 892 -17.87 -15.61 25.13
C GLU A 892 -19.04 -15.29 24.16
N CYS A 893 -18.88 -15.60 22.87
CA CYS A 893 -19.82 -15.30 21.78
C CYS A 893 -21.00 -16.30 21.68
N GLY A 894 -21.74 -16.51 22.78
CA GLY A 894 -22.95 -17.32 22.78
C GLY A 894 -22.70 -18.79 22.40
N LYS A 895 -23.41 -19.30 21.40
CA LYS A 895 -23.27 -20.66 20.85
C LYS A 895 -22.57 -20.69 19.48
N ILE A 896 -21.96 -19.58 19.03
CA ILE A 896 -21.40 -19.47 17.67
C ILE A 896 -20.44 -20.61 17.30
N THR A 897 -19.75 -21.22 18.26
CA THR A 897 -18.81 -22.33 18.03
C THR A 897 -19.33 -23.69 18.51
N SER A 898 -20.59 -23.81 18.92
CA SER A 898 -21.07 -24.98 19.68
C SER A 898 -20.98 -26.31 18.91
N ASP A 899 -21.13 -26.27 17.58
CA ASP A 899 -21.00 -27.40 16.66
C ASP A 899 -19.61 -27.48 15.98
N GLY A 900 -18.60 -26.86 16.58
CA GLY A 900 -17.25 -26.70 16.01
C GLY A 900 -17.09 -25.36 15.30
N ILE A 901 -16.08 -25.21 14.44
CA ILE A 901 -15.73 -23.93 13.79
C ILE A 901 -15.52 -24.03 12.27
N ARG A 902 -16.24 -24.95 11.61
CA ARG A 902 -15.94 -25.35 10.23
C ARG A 902 -15.96 -24.18 9.24
N SER A 903 -17.02 -23.37 9.24
CA SER A 903 -17.18 -22.27 8.29
C SER A 903 -16.23 -21.10 8.56
N LEU A 904 -15.78 -20.92 9.82
CA LEU A 904 -14.75 -19.92 10.14
C LEU A 904 -13.39 -20.24 9.50
N LEU A 905 -13.12 -21.52 9.19
CA LEU A 905 -11.89 -21.91 8.49
C LEU A 905 -11.93 -21.61 6.98
N ASP A 906 -13.09 -21.18 6.44
CA ASP A 906 -13.20 -20.66 5.07
C ASP A 906 -12.69 -19.22 4.94
N CYS A 907 -12.49 -18.50 6.06
CA CYS A 907 -11.70 -17.27 6.14
C CYS A 907 -10.20 -17.59 5.98
N SER A 908 -9.82 -18.09 4.80
CA SER A 908 -8.49 -18.68 4.53
C SER A 908 -7.29 -17.74 4.72
N ALA A 909 -7.56 -16.43 4.83
CA ALA A 909 -6.58 -15.38 5.03
C ALA A 909 -6.24 -15.07 6.51
N LEU A 910 -6.89 -15.74 7.47
CA LEU A 910 -6.69 -15.49 8.90
C LEU A 910 -5.23 -15.67 9.34
N GLU A 911 -4.71 -14.65 10.00
CA GLU A 911 -3.38 -14.57 10.61
C GLU A 911 -3.43 -14.65 12.15
N ASP A 912 -4.47 -14.09 12.75
CA ASP A 912 -4.74 -14.10 14.20
C ASP A 912 -6.14 -14.65 14.47
N LEU A 913 -6.22 -15.74 15.25
CA LEU A 913 -7.47 -16.41 15.60
C LEU A 913 -7.57 -16.59 17.11
N THR A 914 -8.46 -15.85 17.75
CA THR A 914 -8.77 -15.99 19.17
C THR A 914 -10.17 -16.56 19.33
N ILE A 915 -10.29 -17.70 20.02
CA ILE A 915 -11.56 -18.39 20.25
C ILE A 915 -11.65 -18.78 21.73
N ARG A 916 -12.84 -18.61 22.33
CA ARG A 916 -13.28 -19.43 23.48
C ARG A 916 -14.52 -20.22 23.05
N HIS A 917 -14.41 -21.54 23.07
CA HIS A 917 -15.35 -22.48 22.46
C HIS A 917 -16.53 -22.78 23.39
N THR A 918 -17.72 -22.88 22.80
CA THR A 918 -19.00 -22.94 23.53
C THR A 918 -19.82 -24.19 23.16
N GLY A 919 -19.15 -25.35 23.13
CA GLY A 919 -19.71 -26.62 22.67
C GLY A 919 -19.19 -27.87 23.39
N ARG A 920 -19.12 -28.98 22.67
CA ARG A 920 -18.61 -30.28 23.19
C ARG A 920 -17.08 -30.37 23.29
N GLY A 921 -16.38 -29.28 23.00
CA GLY A 921 -14.93 -29.22 22.87
C GLY A 921 -14.47 -29.39 21.41
N LEU A 922 -13.44 -28.63 21.06
CA LEU A 922 -12.59 -28.81 19.89
C LEU A 922 -11.69 -30.05 20.09
N PRO A 923 -11.35 -30.80 19.03
CA PRO A 923 -10.50 -31.98 19.16
C PRO A 923 -9.07 -31.60 19.55
N GLN A 924 -8.38 -32.47 20.27
CA GLN A 924 -6.98 -32.30 20.72
C GLN A 924 -6.04 -31.83 19.60
N ASN A 925 -6.16 -32.38 18.38
CA ASN A 925 -5.33 -32.00 17.23
C ASN A 925 -5.74 -30.70 16.53
N PHE A 926 -6.67 -29.92 17.10
CA PHE A 926 -7.27 -28.75 16.45
C PHE A 926 -6.25 -27.68 16.02
N ILE A 927 -5.21 -27.41 16.82
CA ILE A 927 -4.20 -26.40 16.48
C ILE A 927 -3.48 -26.76 15.17
N ILE A 928 -3.09 -28.03 15.04
CA ILE A 928 -2.44 -28.57 13.84
C ILE A 928 -3.40 -28.57 12.65
N TYR A 929 -4.68 -28.93 12.88
CA TYR A 929 -5.71 -28.89 11.86
C TYR A 929 -5.97 -27.46 11.34
N ALA A 930 -6.13 -26.47 12.22
CA ALA A 930 -6.30 -25.07 11.87
C ALA A 930 -5.11 -24.55 11.06
N ALA A 931 -3.87 -24.81 11.52
CA ALA A 931 -2.64 -24.44 10.81
C ALA A 931 -2.53 -25.07 9.41
N SER A 932 -3.04 -26.30 9.22
CA SER A 932 -3.07 -26.96 7.90
C SER A 932 -4.13 -26.38 6.95
N LYS A 933 -5.18 -25.73 7.48
CA LYS A 933 -6.27 -25.15 6.70
C LYS A 933 -6.03 -23.69 6.37
N LEU A 934 -5.46 -22.93 7.30
CA LEU A 934 -5.20 -21.49 7.22
C LEU A 934 -3.71 -21.25 6.96
N PRO A 935 -3.26 -21.10 5.69
CA PRO A 935 -1.84 -20.98 5.35
C PRO A 935 -1.18 -19.72 5.90
N MET A 936 -1.98 -18.71 6.27
CA MET A 936 -1.54 -17.43 6.81
C MET A 936 -1.52 -17.39 8.35
N LEU A 937 -1.97 -18.45 9.04
CA LEU A 937 -2.16 -18.43 10.49
C LEU A 937 -0.82 -18.34 11.23
N ARG A 938 -0.61 -17.20 11.91
CA ARG A 938 0.57 -16.93 12.75
C ARG A 938 0.26 -17.06 14.23
N LYS A 939 -0.93 -16.64 14.68
CA LYS A 939 -1.35 -16.64 16.08
C LYS A 939 -2.63 -17.42 16.27
N ILE A 940 -2.67 -18.20 17.34
CA ILE A 940 -3.91 -18.83 17.81
C ILE A 940 -4.01 -18.73 19.33
N SER A 941 -5.18 -18.33 19.83
CA SER A 941 -5.48 -18.21 21.26
C SER A 941 -6.74 -19.00 21.60
N LEU A 942 -6.66 -19.88 22.60
CA LEU A 942 -7.70 -20.82 23.05
C LEU A 942 -7.74 -20.88 24.59
N ASP A 943 -8.73 -21.54 25.18
CA ASP A 943 -8.72 -21.99 26.59
C ASP A 943 -8.59 -23.53 26.67
N VAL A 944 -8.03 -24.07 27.77
CA VAL A 944 -8.05 -25.51 28.07
C VAL A 944 -9.47 -26.07 28.11
N CYS A 945 -10.45 -25.29 28.57
CA CYS A 945 -11.87 -25.67 28.54
C CYS A 945 -12.43 -25.82 27.12
N ASP A 946 -11.73 -25.33 26.10
CA ASP A 946 -12.10 -25.54 24.70
C ASP A 946 -11.73 -26.94 24.21
N ALA A 947 -10.81 -27.64 24.87
CA ALA A 947 -10.34 -28.96 24.45
C ALA A 947 -11.30 -30.06 24.91
N ARG A 948 -11.81 -30.85 23.95
CA ARG A 948 -12.69 -32.00 24.22
C ARG A 948 -11.99 -33.09 25.03
N GLU A 949 -10.72 -33.33 24.74
CA GLU A 949 -9.86 -34.30 25.43
C GLU A 949 -9.09 -33.69 26.63
N GLY A 950 -9.29 -32.40 26.91
CA GLY A 950 -8.76 -31.70 28.09
C GLY A 950 -7.37 -31.05 27.93
N ASP A 951 -6.72 -31.18 26.78
CA ASP A 951 -5.54 -30.40 26.36
C ASP A 951 -5.46 -30.36 24.81
N PHE A 952 -4.53 -29.60 24.24
CA PHE A 952 -4.30 -29.54 22.79
C PHE A 952 -2.91 -30.07 22.38
N ASP A 953 -2.85 -30.78 21.25
CA ASP A 953 -1.60 -31.19 20.62
C ASP A 953 -0.87 -29.97 20.07
N LEU A 954 0.34 -29.76 20.60
CA LEU A 954 1.22 -28.68 20.16
C LEU A 954 1.98 -29.11 18.90
N PRO A 955 2.02 -28.29 17.84
CA PRO A 955 2.75 -28.65 16.63
C PRO A 955 4.26 -28.76 16.91
N HIS A 956 4.88 -29.84 16.45
CA HIS A 956 6.33 -29.91 16.34
C HIS A 956 6.85 -28.86 15.35
N PHE A 957 8.11 -28.43 15.47
CA PHE A 957 8.69 -27.37 14.64
C PHE A 957 8.58 -27.62 13.13
N ALA A 958 8.65 -28.88 12.69
CA ALA A 958 8.47 -29.27 11.29
C ALA A 958 7.01 -29.18 10.79
N ASN A 959 6.03 -29.28 11.69
CA ASN A 959 4.60 -29.37 11.38
C ASN A 959 3.80 -28.15 11.88
N ARG A 960 4.47 -27.06 12.27
CA ARG A 960 3.82 -25.82 12.76
C ARG A 960 3.29 -24.92 11.65
N TYR A 961 3.57 -25.24 10.39
CA TYR A 961 3.30 -24.37 9.24
C TYR A 961 3.83 -22.96 9.52
N PHE A 962 3.00 -21.92 9.41
CA PHE A 962 3.38 -20.54 9.68
C PHE A 962 3.19 -20.08 11.13
N VAL A 963 2.59 -20.93 12.00
CA VAL A 963 2.25 -20.55 13.38
C VAL A 963 3.50 -20.18 14.17
N SER A 964 3.52 -18.94 14.68
CA SER A 964 4.58 -18.32 15.49
C SER A 964 4.23 -18.28 16.97
N ILE A 965 2.94 -18.19 17.31
CA ILE A 965 2.45 -18.06 18.69
C ILE A 965 1.19 -18.92 18.91
N VAL A 966 1.18 -19.67 20.00
CA VAL A 966 -0.01 -20.35 20.54
C VAL A 966 -0.22 -19.84 21.98
N LYS A 967 -1.45 -19.44 22.32
CA LYS A 967 -1.86 -19.11 23.69
C LYS A 967 -2.95 -20.06 24.14
N ILE A 968 -2.82 -20.62 25.34
CA ILE A 968 -3.82 -21.51 25.94
C ILE A 968 -4.11 -21.04 27.37
N ALA A 969 -5.24 -20.35 27.56
CA ALA A 969 -5.74 -19.94 28.87
C ALA A 969 -6.13 -21.17 29.72
N ARG A 970 -5.93 -21.09 31.04
CA ARG A 970 -6.28 -22.16 31.99
C ARG A 970 -7.26 -21.65 33.03
N CYS A 971 -8.50 -22.10 32.90
CA CYS A 971 -9.53 -21.95 33.91
C CYS A 971 -9.28 -22.84 35.14
N LYS A 972 -9.62 -22.34 36.34
CA LYS A 972 -9.74 -23.18 37.55
C LYS A 972 -11.13 -23.01 38.17
N LEU A 973 -11.82 -24.12 38.41
CA LEU A 973 -13.13 -24.13 39.07
C LEU A 973 -12.99 -23.67 40.52
N GLN A 974 -13.54 -22.49 40.84
CA GLN A 974 -13.64 -22.02 42.22
C GLN A 974 -14.81 -22.71 42.92
N LYS A 975 -14.58 -23.26 44.13
CA LYS A 975 -15.68 -23.59 45.05
C LYS A 975 -16.09 -22.32 45.76
N SER A 976 -17.36 -21.91 45.65
CA SER A 976 -17.91 -20.80 46.43
C SER A 976 -17.88 -21.13 47.92
N SER A 977 -17.13 -20.35 48.71
CA SER A 977 -17.04 -20.50 50.17
C SER A 977 -18.22 -19.84 50.87
N VAL A 978 -19.44 -20.29 50.58
CA VAL A 978 -20.65 -19.98 51.35
C VAL A 978 -21.47 -21.27 51.45
N GLU A 979 -21.60 -21.80 52.67
CA GLU A 979 -22.51 -22.91 52.94
C GLU A 979 -23.96 -22.40 53.00
N VAL A 980 -24.69 -22.50 51.89
CA VAL A 980 -26.16 -22.56 51.92
C VAL A 980 -26.59 -23.77 51.11
N ARG A 981 -27.38 -24.64 51.74
CA ARG A 981 -27.86 -25.90 51.15
C ARG A 981 -28.91 -25.63 50.07
N ASN A 982 -28.92 -26.48 49.05
CA ASN A 982 -29.98 -26.67 48.06
C ASN A 982 -30.19 -25.55 47.01
N MET A 983 -29.25 -25.43 46.06
CA MET A 983 -29.56 -25.34 44.62
C MET A 983 -28.27 -25.66 43.83
N GLU A 984 -28.38 -26.03 42.55
CA GLU A 984 -27.23 -26.36 41.71
C GLU A 984 -26.30 -25.15 41.52
N ALA A 985 -25.20 -25.12 42.28
CA ALA A 985 -24.22 -24.04 42.22
C ALA A 985 -23.53 -24.04 40.85
N ARG A 986 -23.95 -23.12 39.96
CA ARG A 986 -23.27 -22.81 38.70
C ARG A 986 -21.84 -22.34 39.01
N LYS A 987 -20.88 -23.24 38.83
CA LYS A 987 -19.44 -22.93 38.93
C LYS A 987 -19.06 -22.14 37.69
N THR A 988 -18.80 -20.84 37.83
CA THR A 988 -18.14 -20.08 36.77
C THR A 988 -16.67 -20.48 36.73
N PRO A 989 -16.13 -20.89 35.56
CA PRO A 989 -14.69 -21.07 35.41
C PRO A 989 -14.03 -19.70 35.48
N VAL A 990 -12.97 -19.58 36.28
CA VAL A 990 -12.23 -18.34 36.46
C VAL A 990 -10.82 -18.54 35.90
N HIS A 991 -10.42 -17.68 34.95
CA HIS A 991 -9.07 -17.68 34.39
C HIS A 991 -8.05 -17.46 35.51
N LYS A 992 -6.96 -18.23 35.50
CA LYS A 992 -5.90 -18.06 36.50
C LYS A 992 -4.52 -17.92 35.88
N GLU A 993 -4.23 -18.72 34.87
CA GLU A 993 -2.91 -18.84 34.26
C GLU A 993 -3.07 -19.09 32.75
N THR A 994 -2.36 -18.36 31.90
CA THR A 994 -2.30 -18.60 30.46
C THR A 994 -0.95 -19.18 30.11
N LEU A 995 -0.92 -20.23 29.28
CA LEU A 995 0.31 -20.79 28.71
C LEU A 995 0.56 -20.10 27.37
N VAL A 996 1.63 -19.32 27.28
CA VAL A 996 2.09 -18.70 26.04
C VAL A 996 3.26 -19.50 25.50
N LEU A 997 3.12 -19.92 24.24
CA LEU A 997 4.09 -20.68 23.48
C LEU A 997 4.52 -19.82 22.29
N ALA A 998 5.79 -19.44 22.24
CA ALA A 998 6.32 -18.60 21.17
C ALA A 998 7.53 -19.29 20.53
N TRP A 999 7.50 -19.47 19.22
CA TRP A 999 8.64 -19.95 18.44
C TRP A 999 9.51 -18.77 18.03
N ASN A 1000 10.81 -18.87 18.31
CA ASN A 1000 11.82 -17.96 17.76
C ASN A 1000 12.74 -18.72 16.77
N SER A 1001 13.88 -18.13 16.38
CA SER A 1001 14.81 -18.73 15.40
C SER A 1001 15.54 -19.99 15.88
N GLU A 1002 15.46 -20.32 17.17
CA GLU A 1002 16.27 -21.39 17.80
C GLU A 1002 15.46 -22.37 18.66
N LYS A 1003 14.46 -21.86 19.39
CA LYS A 1003 13.81 -22.58 20.51
C LYS A 1003 12.32 -22.26 20.58
N LEU A 1004 11.58 -23.17 21.23
CA LEU A 1004 10.24 -22.90 21.70
C LEU A 1004 10.33 -22.32 23.11
N ALA A 1005 9.98 -21.04 23.26
CA ALA A 1005 9.80 -20.43 24.56
C ALA A 1005 8.41 -20.80 25.11
N ARG A 1006 8.37 -21.31 26.35
CA ARG A 1006 7.13 -21.62 27.07
C ARG A 1006 7.06 -20.75 28.32
N THR A 1007 6.03 -19.92 28.44
CA THR A 1007 5.88 -18.98 29.56
C THR A 1007 4.49 -19.10 30.16
N VAL A 1008 4.40 -19.17 31.49
CA VAL A 1008 3.13 -19.26 32.23
C VAL A 1008 2.79 -17.93 32.92
N VAL A 1009 1.57 -17.48 32.67
CA VAL A 1009 1.15 -16.07 32.67
C VAL A 1009 -0.05 -15.91 33.62
N LYS A 1010 0.14 -15.48 34.88
CA LYS A 1010 -1.01 -15.27 35.79
C LYS A 1010 -1.79 -14.01 35.46
N GLU A 1011 -2.85 -14.16 34.68
CA GLU A 1011 -3.85 -13.11 34.48
C GLU A 1011 -4.34 -12.61 35.84
N ARG A 1012 -4.20 -11.30 36.08
CA ARG A 1012 -4.80 -10.65 37.25
C ARG A 1012 -6.28 -10.50 36.97
N LEU A 1013 -7.07 -11.20 37.76
CA LEU A 1013 -8.51 -11.01 37.95
C LEU A 1013 -8.81 -9.61 38.49
#